data_AF-A0A0B2QL34-F1
#
_entry.id   AF-A0A0B2QL34-F1
#
_cell.length_a   1.000
_cell.length_b   1.000
_cell.length_c   1.000
_cell.angle_alpha   90.00
_cell.angle_beta   90.00
_cell.angle_gamma   90.00
#
_symmetry.space_group_name_H-M   'P 1'
#
loop_
_entity.id
_entity.type
_entity.pdbx_description
1 polymer ?
#
loop_
_entity_poly.entity_id
_entity_poly.type
_entity_poly.pdbx_seq_one_letter_code
_entity_poly.pdbx_strand_id
1 'polypeptide(L)'
;MVGTPINGRTRQAFTVVNGGVHDLGPSSAPPSNAGSDYGVIEFTREDVEALLSEKAKRKDRFNYKERCENMMDYIKRLKVCIRWFQDLEMYYSLEQEKLKNSLELTQQKCIEIELLLKIKEEELNSIISEMRRNCTSLQEKLIKEETEKSAAAESLVKEREARLDIERSHSTLSEDLGRAQRDMQSANQKIASLNEMYKRLQDYITSLQQYNGKLHSELSSVEDELKRVEKEKATIVENITMLRGQLTISVSSQEEAIKQKDVLATEVSSLRGELQQHSSTELDSLTLKANDLEEKCSLKDNQIKALEEQLATAEKKLQELKGNIRVFCRVRPLLADESCSTEGKIFSYPTSMETSGRAIDLAQNGQKHSFTFDKVFTPEASQEEVFVEISQLVQSALDGYKVCIFACGQTGSGKTCTMMGRPGHLEEKGLIPRSLEQIFQTKQSQQPQGWKYEMQVSMLEIYNERIRDLISTTTRMENGTPGKQYTIKHDANGNTQVSDLTVVDVHSAKEVAFLLNQAANSRSVGKTQMNEQSSRSHFVFTLRIYGVNESTDQQVQGVLNLIDLAGSERLSKSGSTGDRLKETQAINKSLSSLSDVIFALAKKEDHVPFRNSKLTYLLQPCLGGDSKTLMFVNISPDPSSIGESLCSLRFASRVNACEIGTPRRQTNGRSIESRLSYF
;
A
#
# COMPACT_ATOMS: atom_id res chain seq x y z
N MET A 1 38.34 18.97 9.23
CA MET A 1 39.40 19.44 10.16
C MET A 1 39.12 18.85 11.53
N VAL A 2 40.04 17.99 11.99
CA VAL A 2 40.42 17.60 13.38
C VAL A 2 39.61 18.32 14.48
N GLY A 3 38.80 17.69 15.33
CA GLY A 3 39.11 16.70 16.39
C GLY A 3 39.19 17.42 17.75
N THR A 4 38.21 17.30 18.67
CA THR A 4 38.29 16.49 19.91
C THR A 4 36.96 16.51 20.72
N PRO A 5 36.71 15.51 21.60
CA PRO A 5 35.42 15.28 22.26
C PRO A 5 35.34 15.87 23.68
N ILE A 6 34.15 16.28 24.12
CA ILE A 6 33.89 16.79 25.49
C ILE A 6 33.43 15.66 26.40
N ASN A 7 34.12 15.57 27.54
CA ASN A 7 33.98 14.61 28.63
C ASN A 7 32.57 14.52 29.25
N GLY A 8 32.31 13.32 29.79
CA GLY A 8 31.05 12.90 30.40
C GLY A 8 30.63 13.71 31.62
N ARG A 9 29.32 13.94 31.70
CA ARG A 9 28.62 14.37 32.92
C ARG A 9 28.16 13.15 33.71
N THR A 10 28.82 12.92 34.83
CA THR A 10 28.38 12.05 35.92
C THR A 10 27.10 12.61 36.53
N ARG A 11 26.04 11.80 36.61
CA ARG A 11 24.84 12.08 37.42
C ARG A 11 25.24 12.02 38.90
N GLN A 12 25.10 13.12 39.63
CA GLN A 12 25.07 13.09 41.10
C GLN A 12 23.63 12.88 41.56
N ALA A 13 23.45 11.86 42.39
CA ALA A 13 22.20 11.50 43.03
C ALA A 13 21.86 12.50 44.15
N PHE A 14 20.58 12.87 44.25
CA PHE A 14 20.03 13.60 45.38
C PHE A 14 20.12 12.74 46.65
N THR A 15 20.93 13.16 47.61
CA THR A 15 20.92 12.62 48.97
C THR A 15 19.86 13.32 49.81
N VAL A 16 19.02 12.48 50.41
CA VAL A 16 17.91 12.75 51.31
C VAL A 16 18.34 13.61 52.50
N VAL A 17 17.65 14.73 52.70
CA VAL A 17 17.70 15.55 53.92
C VAL A 17 16.81 14.90 54.96
N ASN A 18 17.41 14.27 55.97
CA ASN A 18 16.75 13.91 57.22
C ASN A 18 17.74 14.23 58.36
N GLY A 19 17.54 15.38 59.02
CA GLY A 19 18.23 15.76 60.25
C GLY A 19 17.18 16.07 61.30
N GLY A 20 17.06 15.16 62.27
CA GLY A 20 16.03 15.18 63.31
C GLY A 20 16.18 16.35 64.29
N VAL A 21 15.03 16.93 64.65
CA VAL A 21 14.89 17.81 65.81
C VAL A 21 14.56 16.91 67.00
N HIS A 22 15.55 16.70 67.87
CA HIS A 22 15.33 16.07 69.17
C HIS A 22 14.96 17.15 70.21
N ASP A 23 13.80 16.93 70.83
CA ASP A 23 13.34 17.52 72.07
C ASP A 23 14.44 17.61 73.14
N LEU A 24 14.60 18.79 73.75
CA LEU A 24 15.29 18.97 75.02
C LEU A 24 14.31 19.59 76.02
N GLY A 25 13.72 18.73 76.84
CA GLY A 25 13.02 19.14 78.07
C GLY A 25 14.00 19.63 79.14
N PRO A 26 13.57 20.49 80.08
CA PRO A 26 14.44 20.97 81.15
C PRO A 26 14.44 19.96 82.30
N SER A 27 15.56 19.28 82.49
CA SER A 27 15.85 18.51 83.70
C SER A 27 17.32 18.65 84.04
N SER A 28 17.60 19.39 85.12
CA SER A 28 18.56 19.06 86.20
C SER A 28 19.20 20.33 86.78
N ALA A 29 18.98 20.54 88.08
CA ALA A 29 19.95 21.19 88.95
C ALA A 29 21.04 20.16 89.33
N PRO A 30 22.12 20.53 90.03
CA PRO A 30 23.12 21.57 89.76
C PRO A 30 24.53 20.92 89.57
N PRO A 31 25.58 21.63 89.10
CA PRO A 31 26.94 21.15 89.30
C PRO A 31 27.48 21.63 90.65
N SER A 32 27.52 20.70 91.59
CA SER A 32 28.38 20.74 92.78
C SER A 32 29.85 20.64 92.38
N ASN A 33 30.69 21.41 93.08
CA ASN A 33 32.16 21.31 93.19
C ASN A 33 33.01 21.82 92.02
N ALA A 34 33.50 23.06 92.18
CA ALA A 34 34.89 23.39 91.86
C ALA A 34 35.58 23.81 93.17
N GLY A 35 36.63 23.07 93.54
CA GLY A 35 37.24 23.11 94.85
C GLY A 35 37.94 24.42 95.18
N SER A 36 37.71 24.87 96.41
CA SER A 36 38.78 25.35 97.26
C SER A 36 38.51 24.82 98.67
N ASP A 37 39.52 24.17 99.23
CA ASP A 37 39.52 23.47 100.50
C ASP A 37 39.53 24.51 101.65
N TYR A 38 38.39 25.15 101.86
CA TYR A 38 38.03 25.91 103.04
C TYR A 38 36.54 25.61 103.23
N GLY A 39 36.13 25.05 104.37
CA GLY A 39 34.73 24.70 104.63
C GLY A 39 33.80 25.88 104.34
N VAL A 40 33.19 25.91 103.14
CA VAL A 40 32.25 26.94 102.72
C VAL A 40 30.95 26.61 103.43
N ILE A 41 30.68 27.36 104.48
CA ILE A 41 29.40 27.30 105.19
C ILE A 41 28.37 27.89 104.23
N GLU A 42 27.61 27.02 103.59
CA GLU A 42 26.48 27.39 102.75
C GLU A 42 25.30 27.72 103.69
N PHE A 43 24.76 28.94 103.58
CA PHE A 43 23.60 29.33 104.37
C PHE A 43 22.34 29.11 103.55
N THR A 44 21.43 28.28 104.03
CA THR A 44 20.07 28.27 103.51
C THR A 44 19.32 29.51 103.99
N ARG A 45 18.22 29.86 103.33
CA ARG A 45 17.35 30.96 103.79
C ARG A 45 16.93 30.74 105.24
N GLU A 46 16.62 29.50 105.59
CA GLU A 46 16.24 29.07 106.91
C GLU A 46 17.39 29.25 107.92
N ASP A 47 18.64 28.99 107.53
CA ASP A 47 19.81 29.21 108.38
C ASP A 47 20.05 30.69 108.68
N VAL A 48 19.86 31.57 107.68
CA VAL A 48 19.97 33.03 107.85
C VAL A 48 18.86 33.56 108.75
N GLU A 49 17.62 33.12 108.53
CA GLU A 49 16.47 33.51 109.36
C GLU A 49 16.61 32.99 110.80
N ALA A 50 17.12 31.77 111.00
CA ALA A 50 17.43 31.20 112.31
C ALA A 50 18.54 31.98 113.03
N LEU A 51 19.57 32.40 112.30
CA LEU A 51 20.64 33.23 112.83
C LEU A 51 20.08 34.60 113.28
N LEU A 52 19.34 35.29 112.41
CA LEU A 52 18.78 36.62 112.72
C LEU A 52 17.76 36.61 113.87
N SER A 53 17.10 35.46 114.10
CA SER A 53 16.11 35.28 115.18
C SER A 53 16.70 34.81 116.52
N GLU A 54 18.01 34.57 116.59
CA GLU A 54 18.69 34.07 117.79
C GLU A 54 18.70 35.12 118.92
N LYS A 55 17.93 34.88 119.99
CA LYS A 55 17.87 35.71 121.20
C LYS A 55 18.85 35.20 122.26
N ALA A 56 19.63 36.10 122.88
CA ALA A 56 20.55 35.76 123.96
C ALA A 56 19.83 35.01 125.10
N LYS A 57 20.20 33.74 125.34
CA LYS A 57 19.62 32.90 126.41
C LYS A 57 19.89 33.55 127.77
N ARG A 58 18.82 33.99 128.46
CA ARG A 58 18.86 34.54 129.81
C ARG A 58 18.89 33.40 130.83
N LYS A 59 20.04 32.77 131.06
CA LYS A 59 20.26 31.98 132.29
C LYS A 59 21.40 32.64 133.07
N ASP A 60 21.10 32.97 134.31
CA ASP A 60 21.89 33.69 135.31
C ASP A 60 22.25 35.16 135.03
N ARG A 61 21.77 36.06 135.90
CA ARG A 61 21.91 37.53 135.78
C ARG A 61 23.31 38.06 136.13
N PHE A 62 24.24 37.20 136.56
CA PHE A 62 25.53 37.60 137.12
C PHE A 62 26.78 37.01 136.44
N ASN A 63 26.66 36.21 135.37
CA ASN A 63 27.82 35.69 134.62
C ASN A 63 28.12 36.54 133.36
N TYR A 64 28.83 37.65 133.53
CA TYR A 64 29.16 38.57 132.42
C TYR A 64 30.10 37.94 131.37
N LYS A 65 30.96 36.99 131.75
CA LYS A 65 31.94 36.35 130.86
C LYS A 65 31.27 35.48 129.80
N GLU A 66 30.32 34.63 130.22
CA GLU A 66 29.57 33.74 129.33
C GLU A 66 28.69 34.51 128.33
N ARG A 67 28.12 35.65 128.73
CA ARG A 67 27.35 36.52 127.84
C ARG A 67 28.23 37.16 126.75
N CYS A 68 29.44 37.59 127.11
CA CYS A 68 30.40 38.12 126.14
C CYS A 68 30.88 37.04 125.16
N GLU A 69 31.09 35.81 125.63
CA GLU A 69 31.47 34.66 124.78
C GLU A 69 30.35 34.28 123.80
N ASN A 70 29.10 34.17 124.27
CA ASN A 70 27.94 33.90 123.41
C ASN A 70 27.69 35.01 122.37
N MET A 71 27.88 36.28 122.75
CA MET A 71 27.79 37.40 121.82
C MET A 71 28.92 37.38 120.78
N MET A 72 30.14 37.05 121.20
CA MET A 72 31.27 36.90 120.28
C MET A 72 31.05 35.76 119.29
N ASP A 73 30.47 34.63 119.71
CA ASP A 73 30.14 33.51 118.83
C ASP A 73 29.04 33.87 117.81
N TYR A 74 27.99 34.55 118.27
CA TYR A 74 26.93 35.07 117.39
C TYR A 74 27.48 36.04 116.33
N ILE A 75 28.34 36.98 116.74
CA ILE A 75 29.01 37.91 115.81
C ILE A 75 29.92 37.15 114.83
N LYS A 76 30.61 36.09 115.26
CA LYS A 76 31.42 35.25 114.35
C LYS A 76 30.54 34.58 113.30
N ARG A 77 29.43 33.96 113.70
CA ARG A 77 28.50 33.29 112.77
C ARG A 77 27.86 34.28 111.79
N LEU A 78 27.47 35.48 112.25
CA LEU A 78 27.01 36.57 111.39
C LEU A 78 28.08 37.03 110.39
N LYS A 79 29.33 37.16 110.82
CA LYS A 79 30.45 37.53 109.93
C LYS A 79 30.69 36.49 108.84
N VAL A 80 30.55 35.20 109.15
CA VAL A 80 30.66 34.13 108.14
C VAL A 80 29.49 34.21 107.15
N CYS A 81 28.27 34.40 107.64
CA CYS A 81 27.09 34.57 106.79
C CYS A 81 27.21 35.77 105.83
N ILE A 82 27.68 36.92 106.33
CA ILE A 82 27.92 38.10 105.51
C ILE A 82 28.97 37.82 104.43
N ARG A 83 30.09 37.16 104.76
CA ARG A 83 31.11 36.81 103.77
C ARG A 83 30.56 35.86 102.71
N TRP A 84 29.78 34.85 103.10
CA TRP A 84 29.15 33.94 102.15
C TRP A 84 28.23 34.68 101.17
N PHE A 85 27.41 35.64 101.65
CA PHE A 85 26.60 36.47 100.76
C PHE A 85 27.45 37.34 99.84
N GLN A 86 28.55 37.92 100.31
CA GLN A 86 29.47 38.70 99.49
C GLN A 86 30.12 37.85 98.39
N ASP A 87 30.54 36.63 98.72
CA ASP A 87 31.12 35.68 97.76
C ASP A 87 30.08 35.22 96.72
N LEU A 88 28.84 34.98 97.16
CA LEU A 88 27.72 34.62 96.28
C LEU A 88 27.32 35.77 95.35
N GLU A 89 27.26 37.00 95.86
CA GLU A 89 27.01 38.21 95.06
C GLU A 89 28.11 38.41 94.01
N MET A 90 29.38 38.23 94.38
CA MET A 90 30.50 38.28 93.45
C MET A 90 30.40 37.18 92.37
N TYR A 91 30.03 35.95 92.76
CA TYR A 91 29.82 34.85 91.81
C TYR A 91 28.71 35.16 90.80
N TYR A 92 27.54 35.61 91.26
CA TYR A 92 26.44 35.95 90.36
C TYR A 92 26.79 37.15 89.47
N SER A 93 27.56 38.12 89.97
CA SER A 93 28.05 39.24 89.15
C SER A 93 28.96 38.74 88.02
N LEU A 94 29.89 37.82 88.31
CA LEU A 94 30.77 37.22 87.30
C LEU A 94 29.98 36.39 86.28
N GLU A 95 28.99 35.63 86.73
CA GLU A 95 28.17 34.80 85.84
C GLU A 95 27.27 35.65 84.93
N GLN A 96 26.72 36.74 85.47
CA GLN A 96 25.99 37.74 84.68
C GLN A 96 26.87 38.36 83.60
N GLU A 97 28.13 38.68 83.92
CA GLU A 97 29.10 39.20 82.95
C GLU A 97 29.42 38.18 81.86
N LYS A 98 29.65 36.90 82.20
CA LYS A 98 29.86 35.82 81.21
C LYS A 98 28.66 35.65 80.27
N LEU A 99 27.44 35.61 80.82
CA LEU A 99 26.22 35.48 80.03
C LEU A 99 26.03 36.68 79.10
N LYS A 100 26.33 37.89 79.59
CA LYS A 100 26.31 39.11 78.78
C LYS A 100 27.30 39.03 77.61
N ASN A 101 28.54 38.63 77.87
CA ASN A 101 29.57 38.48 76.83
C ASN A 101 29.18 37.39 75.81
N SER A 102 28.59 36.28 76.25
CA SER A 102 28.09 35.23 75.36
C SER A 102 26.94 35.73 74.49
N LEU A 103 26.01 36.50 75.07
CA LEU A 103 24.90 37.10 74.34
C LEU A 103 25.41 38.07 73.26
N GLU A 104 26.32 38.97 73.62
CA GLU A 104 26.94 39.93 72.69
C GLU A 104 27.64 39.21 71.53
N LEU A 105 28.39 38.13 71.81
CA LEU A 105 29.04 37.32 70.78
C LEU A 105 28.04 36.66 69.83
N THR A 106 26.94 36.11 70.36
CA THR A 106 25.89 35.51 69.52
C THR A 106 25.16 36.55 68.68
N GLN A 107 24.88 37.73 69.23
CA GLN A 107 24.30 38.85 68.48
C GLN A 107 25.20 39.29 67.33
N GLN A 108 26.52 39.39 67.58
CA GLN A 108 27.48 39.75 66.54
C GLN A 108 27.52 38.72 65.40
N LYS A 109 27.48 37.43 65.73
CA LYS A 109 27.39 36.35 64.72
C LYS A 109 26.10 36.40 63.92
N CYS A 110 24.97 36.71 64.54
CA CYS A 110 23.70 36.88 63.83
C CYS A 110 23.79 38.03 62.82
N ILE A 111 24.36 39.18 63.22
CA ILE A 111 24.55 40.34 62.33
C ILE A 111 25.45 39.99 61.14
N GLU A 112 26.53 39.24 61.37
CA GLU A 112 27.44 38.80 60.30
C GLU A 112 26.74 37.88 59.29
N ILE A 113 25.95 36.92 59.77
CA ILE A 113 25.18 36.00 58.92
C ILE A 113 24.12 36.78 58.12
N GLU A 114 23.40 37.71 58.75
CA GLU A 114 22.42 38.56 58.07
C GLU A 114 23.07 39.38 56.95
N LEU A 115 24.26 39.93 57.18
CA LEU A 115 25.00 40.67 56.16
C LEU A 115 25.42 39.77 54.99
N LEU A 116 25.92 38.56 55.28
CA LEU A 116 26.29 37.60 54.25
C LEU A 116 25.09 37.15 53.40
N LEU A 117 23.94 36.90 54.04
CA LEU A 117 22.70 36.56 53.35
C LEU A 117 22.24 37.71 52.44
N LYS A 118 22.34 38.95 52.90
CA LYS A 118 21.99 40.12 52.11
C LYS A 118 22.86 40.29 50.87
N ILE A 119 24.18 40.08 51.00
CA ILE A 119 25.11 40.09 49.86
C ILE A 119 24.74 39.00 48.85
N LYS A 120 24.42 37.79 49.33
CA LYS A 120 24.02 36.68 48.45
C LYS A 120 22.67 36.93 47.76
N GLU A 121 21.73 37.57 48.44
CA GLU A 121 20.47 38.00 47.86
C GLU A 121 20.69 39.00 46.71
N GLU A 122 21.57 39.98 46.90
CA GLU A 122 21.94 40.96 45.86
C GLU A 122 22.63 40.30 44.65
N GLU A 123 23.55 39.35 44.88
CA GLU A 123 24.19 38.56 43.81
C GLU A 123 23.15 37.77 42.99
N LEU A 124 22.23 37.07 43.67
CA LEU A 124 21.18 36.28 43.01
C LEU A 124 20.23 37.19 42.21
N ASN A 125 19.85 38.34 42.76
CA ASN A 125 19.01 39.31 42.06
C ASN A 125 19.70 39.87 40.80
N SER A 126 21.01 40.09 40.85
CA SER A 126 21.80 40.49 39.68
C SER A 126 21.77 39.43 38.58
N ILE A 127 21.99 38.16 38.93
CA ILE A 127 21.94 37.02 37.98
C ILE A 127 20.54 36.88 37.37
N ILE A 128 19.49 36.99 38.17
CA ILE A 128 18.11 36.94 37.69
C ILE A 128 17.84 38.08 36.69
N SER A 129 18.34 39.28 36.98
CA SER A 129 18.21 40.43 36.08
C SER A 129 18.90 40.20 34.74
N GLU A 130 20.12 39.65 34.75
CA GLU A 130 20.87 39.30 33.54
C GLU A 130 20.16 38.22 32.71
N MET A 131 19.70 37.14 33.36
CA MET A 131 18.95 36.08 32.70
C MET A 131 17.65 36.58 32.06
N ARG A 132 16.92 37.49 32.73
CA ARG A 132 15.73 38.12 32.16
C ARG A 132 16.07 38.92 30.89
N ARG A 133 17.13 39.73 30.90
CA ARG A 133 17.58 40.47 29.70
C ARG A 133 17.92 39.53 28.54
N ASN A 134 18.62 38.43 28.83
CA ASN A 134 18.97 37.43 27.83
C ASN A 134 17.72 36.76 27.24
N CYS A 135 16.74 36.40 28.07
CA CYS A 135 15.47 35.86 27.60
C CYS A 135 14.73 36.84 26.67
N THR A 136 14.66 38.12 27.02
CA THR A 136 14.02 39.14 26.16
C THR A 136 14.76 39.31 24.83
N SER A 137 16.10 39.37 24.84
CA SER A 137 16.89 39.47 23.61
C SER A 137 16.72 38.24 22.69
N LEU A 138 16.62 37.04 23.28
CA LEU A 138 16.37 35.82 22.50
C LEU A 138 14.95 35.79 21.93
N GLN A 139 13.95 36.28 22.66
CA GLN A 139 12.57 36.40 22.16
C GLN A 139 12.49 37.36 20.97
N GLU A 140 13.16 38.52 21.03
CA GLU A 140 13.21 39.47 19.92
C GLU A 140 13.87 38.87 18.67
N LYS A 141 14.98 38.14 18.84
CA LYS A 141 15.66 37.44 17.74
C LYS A 141 14.77 36.35 17.13
N LEU A 142 14.04 35.61 17.95
CA LEU A 142 13.12 34.57 17.48
C LEU A 142 11.99 35.18 16.65
N ILE A 143 11.36 36.26 17.12
CA ILE A 143 10.30 36.96 16.38
C ILE A 143 10.84 37.46 15.03
N LYS A 144 12.05 38.04 15.03
CA LYS A 144 12.69 38.50 13.79
C LYS A 144 12.90 37.35 12.79
N GLU A 145 13.47 36.23 13.23
CA GLU A 145 13.65 35.04 12.38
C GLU A 145 12.32 34.47 11.88
N GLU A 146 11.27 34.43 12.71
CA GLU A 146 9.94 33.98 12.30
C GLU A 146 9.34 34.89 11.22
N THR A 147 9.47 36.21 11.36
CA THR A 147 8.99 37.16 10.36
C THR A 147 9.76 37.07 9.04
N GLU A 148 11.09 36.93 9.07
CA GLU A 148 11.92 36.74 7.87
C GLU A 148 11.58 35.42 7.17
N LYS A 149 11.38 34.34 7.94
CA LYS A 149 10.94 33.04 7.41
C LYS A 149 9.56 33.12 6.75
N SER A 150 8.61 33.84 7.35
CA SER A 150 7.27 34.05 6.77
C SER A 150 7.35 34.81 5.44
N ALA A 151 8.14 35.89 5.38
CA ALA A 151 8.35 36.66 4.16
C ALA A 151 9.00 35.82 3.04
N ALA A 152 9.99 34.99 3.38
CA ALA A 152 10.61 34.06 2.44
C ALA A 152 9.62 33.01 1.91
N ALA A 153 8.74 32.49 2.78
CA ALA A 153 7.69 31.55 2.38
C ALA A 153 6.68 32.19 1.40
N GLU A 154 6.23 33.42 1.67
CA GLU A 154 5.35 34.16 0.77
C GLU A 154 6.00 34.43 -0.60
N SER A 155 7.29 34.78 -0.61
CA SER A 155 8.05 34.97 -1.86
C SER A 155 8.12 33.67 -2.67
N LEU A 156 8.32 32.53 -2.01
CA LEU A 156 8.39 31.23 -2.67
C LEU A 156 7.03 30.80 -3.24
N VAL A 157 5.92 31.16 -2.58
CA VAL A 157 4.57 30.96 -3.11
C VAL A 157 4.35 31.80 -4.37
N LYS A 158 4.71 33.09 -4.37
CA LYS A 158 4.62 33.96 -5.56
C LYS A 158 5.44 33.43 -6.73
N GLU A 159 6.66 32.97 -6.47
CA GLU A 159 7.49 32.36 -7.53
C GLU A 159 6.85 31.09 -8.08
N ARG A 160 6.25 30.26 -7.22
CA ARG A 160 5.55 29.03 -7.62
C ARG A 160 4.34 29.33 -8.51
N GLU A 161 3.55 30.36 -8.18
CA GLU A 161 2.41 30.80 -9.01
C GLU A 161 2.88 31.29 -10.38
N ALA A 162 3.92 32.13 -10.42
CA ALA A 162 4.49 32.60 -11.69
C ALA A 162 5.01 31.43 -12.56
N ARG A 163 5.63 30.41 -11.96
CA ARG A 163 6.06 29.20 -12.69
C ARG A 163 4.89 28.42 -13.26
N LEU A 164 3.78 28.29 -12.52
CA LEU A 164 2.58 27.60 -12.99
C LEU A 164 1.93 28.32 -14.18
N ASP A 165 1.93 29.65 -14.19
CA ASP A 165 1.38 30.43 -15.31
C ASP A 165 2.25 30.30 -16.58
N ILE A 166 3.58 30.26 -16.43
CA ILE A 166 4.49 29.96 -17.53
C ILE A 166 4.26 28.54 -18.06
N GLU A 167 4.10 27.56 -17.18
CA GLU A 167 3.89 26.16 -17.55
C GLU A 167 2.55 25.95 -18.29
N ARG A 168 1.48 26.62 -17.85
CA ARG A 168 0.19 26.67 -18.57
C ARG A 168 0.36 27.23 -19.97
N SER A 169 1.08 28.35 -20.10
CA SER A 169 1.34 29.01 -21.39
C SER A 169 2.21 28.15 -22.32
N HIS A 170 3.16 27.40 -21.77
CA HIS A 170 3.96 26.46 -22.54
C HIS A 170 3.13 25.26 -23.03
N SER A 171 2.23 24.75 -22.18
CA SER A 171 1.31 23.66 -22.56
C SER A 171 0.39 24.06 -23.70
N THR A 172 -0.18 25.27 -23.68
CA THR A 172 -1.06 25.75 -24.76
C THR A 172 -0.28 25.91 -26.07
N LEU A 173 0.91 26.51 -26.04
CA LEU A 173 1.77 26.61 -27.22
C LEU A 173 2.14 25.22 -27.79
N SER A 174 2.43 24.25 -26.92
CA SER A 174 2.78 22.90 -27.35
C SER A 174 1.60 22.19 -28.02
N GLU A 175 0.38 22.41 -27.55
CA GLU A 175 -0.83 21.87 -28.19
C GLU A 175 -1.10 22.51 -29.55
N ASP A 176 -0.91 23.83 -29.66
CA ASP A 176 -1.05 24.56 -30.92
C ASP A 176 -0.01 24.12 -31.95
N LEU A 177 1.24 23.92 -31.52
CA LEU A 177 2.28 23.35 -32.38
C LEU A 177 1.91 21.95 -32.88
N GLY A 178 1.38 21.10 -32.00
CA GLY A 178 0.92 19.75 -32.36
C GLY A 178 -0.32 19.74 -33.27
N ARG A 179 -1.20 20.75 -33.19
CA ARG A 179 -2.28 20.97 -34.16
C ARG A 179 -1.71 21.36 -35.52
N ALA A 180 -0.86 22.37 -35.57
CA ALA A 180 -0.23 22.85 -36.80
C ALA A 180 0.56 21.75 -37.54
N GLN A 181 1.29 20.90 -36.81
CA GLN A 181 2.02 19.78 -37.40
C GLN A 181 1.10 18.73 -38.04
N ARG A 182 -0.03 18.41 -37.41
CA ARG A 182 -1.02 17.46 -37.98
C ARG A 182 -1.68 18.02 -39.23
N ASP A 183 -2.03 19.31 -39.21
CA ASP A 183 -2.62 19.98 -40.36
C ASP A 183 -1.64 20.00 -41.54
N MET A 184 -0.36 20.29 -41.26
CA MET A 184 0.71 20.23 -42.25
C MET A 184 0.89 18.80 -42.82
N GLN A 185 0.86 17.77 -41.98
CA GLN A 185 0.96 16.38 -42.44
C GLN A 185 -0.23 15.97 -43.32
N SER A 186 -1.43 16.37 -42.95
CA SER A 186 -2.66 16.16 -43.73
C SER A 186 -2.59 16.88 -45.09
N ALA A 187 -2.13 18.13 -45.11
CA ALA A 187 -1.90 18.87 -46.35
C ALA A 187 -0.86 18.18 -47.25
N ASN A 188 0.26 17.70 -46.69
CA ASN A 188 1.29 16.98 -47.44
C ASN A 188 0.77 15.66 -48.03
N GLN A 189 -0.07 14.92 -47.31
CA GLN A 189 -0.71 13.71 -47.84
C GLN A 189 -1.66 14.03 -49.01
N LYS A 190 -2.45 15.11 -48.90
CA LYS A 190 -3.31 15.57 -50.00
C LYS A 190 -2.48 15.92 -51.23
N ILE A 191 -1.38 16.66 -51.06
CA ILE A 191 -0.46 17.01 -52.15
C ILE A 191 0.11 15.75 -52.82
N ALA A 192 0.55 14.76 -52.03
CA ALA A 192 1.06 13.50 -52.57
C ALA A 192 0.00 12.75 -53.41
N SER A 193 -1.24 12.67 -52.91
CA SER A 193 -2.34 12.02 -53.63
C SER A 193 -2.71 12.74 -54.93
N LEU A 194 -2.70 14.07 -54.93
CA LEU A 194 -2.94 14.89 -56.12
C LEU A 194 -1.83 14.67 -57.15
N ASN A 195 -0.57 14.67 -56.74
CA ASN A 195 0.56 14.41 -57.63
C ASN A 195 0.49 13.02 -58.29
N GLU A 196 0.08 12.00 -57.54
CA GLU A 196 -0.12 10.66 -58.09
C GLU A 196 -1.27 10.63 -59.11
N MET A 197 -2.37 11.31 -58.82
CA MET A 197 -3.50 11.44 -59.74
C MET A 197 -3.10 12.17 -61.03
N TYR A 198 -2.36 13.28 -60.91
CA TYR A 198 -1.81 14.01 -62.06
C TYR A 198 -0.93 13.11 -62.93
N LYS A 199 -0.04 12.32 -62.32
CA LYS A 199 0.81 11.38 -63.05
C LYS A 199 0.00 10.34 -63.81
N ARG A 200 -1.00 9.71 -63.18
CA ARG A 200 -1.89 8.73 -63.84
C ARG A 200 -2.64 9.34 -65.02
N LEU A 201 -3.15 10.56 -64.85
CA LEU A 201 -3.85 11.27 -65.92
C LEU A 201 -2.91 11.55 -67.09
N GLN A 202 -1.66 11.91 -66.80
CA GLN A 202 -0.64 12.16 -67.81
C GLN A 202 -0.27 10.89 -68.59
N ASP A 203 -0.08 9.76 -67.89
CA ASP A 203 0.18 8.44 -68.51
C ASP A 203 -1.01 8.01 -69.41
N TYR A 204 -2.24 8.28 -68.98
CA TYR A 204 -3.44 8.01 -69.77
C TYR A 204 -3.52 8.86 -71.04
N ILE A 205 -3.23 10.16 -70.94
CA ILE A 205 -3.17 11.06 -72.11
C ILE A 205 -2.12 10.57 -73.10
N THR A 206 -0.94 10.18 -72.65
CA THR A 206 0.12 9.64 -73.52
C THR A 206 -0.32 8.33 -74.20
N SER A 207 -1.00 7.45 -73.47
CA SER A 207 -1.53 6.20 -74.03
C SER A 207 -2.58 6.43 -75.11
N LEU A 208 -3.50 7.38 -74.89
CA LEU A 208 -4.49 7.79 -75.89
C LEU A 208 -3.84 8.40 -77.13
N GLN A 209 -2.78 9.21 -76.95
CA GLN A 209 -2.02 9.77 -78.07
C GLN A 209 -1.36 8.67 -78.92
N GLN A 210 -0.75 7.67 -78.28
CA GLN A 210 -0.16 6.52 -78.97
C GLN A 210 -1.23 5.70 -79.72
N TYR A 211 -2.37 5.44 -79.08
CA TYR A 211 -3.48 4.71 -79.69
C TYR A 211 -4.05 5.44 -80.92
N ASN A 212 -4.28 6.75 -80.79
CA ASN A 212 -4.72 7.58 -81.91
C ASN A 212 -3.70 7.56 -83.05
N GLY A 213 -2.40 7.63 -82.75
CA GLY A 213 -1.33 7.50 -83.76
C GLY A 213 -1.36 6.17 -84.49
N LYS A 214 -1.60 5.06 -83.77
CA LYS A 214 -1.74 3.73 -84.36
C LYS A 214 -2.95 3.63 -85.28
N LEU A 215 -4.12 4.10 -84.84
CA LEU A 215 -5.34 4.17 -85.65
C LEU A 215 -5.14 4.95 -86.95
N HIS A 216 -4.43 6.09 -86.91
CA HIS A 216 -4.13 6.86 -88.11
C HIS A 216 -3.23 6.08 -89.09
N SER A 217 -2.23 5.34 -88.58
CA SER A 217 -1.37 4.50 -89.40
C SER A 217 -2.14 3.33 -90.03
N GLU A 218 -3.02 2.67 -89.26
CA GLU A 218 -3.87 1.60 -89.75
C GLU A 218 -4.87 2.11 -90.80
N LEU A 219 -5.49 3.27 -90.57
CA LEU A 219 -6.37 3.92 -91.54
C LEU A 219 -5.64 4.18 -92.86
N SER A 220 -4.43 4.76 -92.82
CA SER A 220 -3.62 5.00 -94.01
C SER A 220 -3.27 3.70 -94.77
N SER A 221 -2.94 2.63 -94.03
CA SER A 221 -2.64 1.33 -94.64
C SER A 221 -3.87 0.74 -95.34
N VAL A 222 -5.04 0.82 -94.69
CA VAL A 222 -6.31 0.33 -95.27
C VAL A 222 -6.71 1.17 -96.48
N GLU A 223 -6.51 2.49 -96.44
CA GLU A 223 -6.75 3.37 -97.59
C GLU A 223 -5.87 3.00 -98.80
N ASP A 224 -4.60 2.66 -98.56
CA ASP A 224 -3.68 2.26 -99.63
C ASP A 224 -3.99 0.84 -100.15
N GLU A 225 -4.35 -0.09 -99.27
CA GLU A 225 -4.86 -1.40 -99.67
C GLU A 225 -6.16 -1.29 -100.46
N LEU A 226 -7.09 -0.43 -100.04
CA LEU A 226 -8.35 -0.20 -100.74
C LEU A 226 -8.09 0.32 -102.15
N LYS A 227 -7.20 1.32 -102.32
CA LYS A 227 -6.79 1.80 -103.66
C LYS A 227 -6.20 0.67 -104.52
N ARG A 228 -5.40 -0.21 -103.92
CA ARG A 228 -4.81 -1.36 -104.63
C ARG A 228 -5.88 -2.38 -105.04
N VAL A 229 -6.79 -2.72 -104.13
CA VAL A 229 -7.91 -3.65 -104.39
C VAL A 229 -8.89 -3.06 -105.39
N GLU A 230 -9.16 -1.75 -105.38
CA GLU A 230 -9.99 -1.10 -106.40
C GLU A 230 -9.36 -1.21 -107.79
N LYS A 231 -8.03 -1.05 -107.88
CA LYS A 231 -7.29 -1.26 -109.12
C LYS A 231 -7.32 -2.71 -109.58
N GLU A 232 -7.10 -3.66 -108.68
CA GLU A 232 -7.18 -5.10 -108.95
C GLU A 232 -8.62 -5.50 -109.36
N LYS A 233 -9.65 -5.01 -108.66
CA LYS A 233 -11.06 -5.21 -109.00
C LYS A 233 -11.37 -4.70 -110.40
N ALA A 234 -10.88 -3.52 -110.79
CA ALA A 234 -11.08 -3.01 -112.14
C ALA A 234 -10.51 -4.00 -113.19
N THR A 235 -9.30 -4.53 -112.97
CA THR A 235 -8.71 -5.53 -113.87
C THR A 235 -9.43 -6.88 -113.86
N ILE A 236 -9.92 -7.35 -112.71
CA ILE A 236 -10.66 -8.61 -112.62
C ILE A 236 -12.05 -8.47 -113.24
N VAL A 237 -12.74 -7.35 -113.07
CA VAL A 237 -14.02 -7.09 -113.73
C VAL A 237 -13.85 -7.18 -115.24
N GLU A 238 -12.80 -6.56 -115.79
CA GLU A 238 -12.44 -6.66 -117.20
C GLU A 238 -12.20 -8.12 -117.63
N ASN A 239 -11.40 -8.87 -116.86
CA ASN A 239 -11.15 -10.30 -117.10
C ASN A 239 -12.41 -11.18 -116.98
N ILE A 240 -13.32 -10.91 -116.04
CA ILE A 240 -14.58 -11.65 -115.85
C ILE A 240 -15.54 -11.39 -117.01
N THR A 241 -15.61 -10.16 -117.55
CA THR A 241 -16.34 -9.92 -118.81
C THR A 241 -15.81 -10.81 -119.94
N MET A 242 -14.49 -11.01 -119.99
CA MET A 242 -13.83 -11.85 -120.99
C MET A 242 -14.09 -13.36 -120.75
N LEU A 243 -14.00 -13.82 -119.50
CA LEU A 243 -14.20 -15.22 -119.10
C LEU A 243 -15.68 -15.65 -119.08
N ARG A 244 -16.64 -14.74 -118.83
CA ARG A 244 -18.09 -15.02 -119.01
C ARG A 244 -18.43 -15.33 -120.47
N GLY A 245 -17.67 -14.79 -121.43
CA GLY A 245 -17.74 -15.19 -122.83
C GLY A 245 -17.28 -16.63 -123.08
N GLN A 246 -16.35 -17.14 -122.27
CA GLN A 246 -15.79 -18.50 -122.38
C GLN A 246 -16.56 -19.55 -121.54
N LEU A 247 -17.17 -19.15 -120.42
CA LEU A 247 -17.91 -20.05 -119.51
C LEU A 247 -19.29 -20.47 -120.06
N THR A 248 -19.88 -19.71 -120.99
CA THR A 248 -21.11 -20.13 -121.71
C THR A 248 -20.90 -21.44 -122.49
N ILE A 249 -19.65 -21.77 -122.84
CA ILE A 249 -19.30 -22.95 -123.65
C ILE A 249 -19.00 -24.18 -122.77
N SER A 250 -18.67 -24.00 -121.48
CA SER A 250 -18.19 -25.09 -120.61
C SER A 250 -19.22 -25.59 -119.59
N VAL A 251 -20.38 -24.95 -119.47
CA VAL A 251 -21.50 -25.41 -118.61
C VAL A 251 -22.25 -26.62 -119.21
N SER A 252 -21.92 -27.03 -120.44
CA SER A 252 -22.50 -28.22 -121.08
C SER A 252 -21.87 -29.56 -120.66
N SER A 253 -20.88 -29.59 -119.75
CA SER A 253 -20.04 -30.78 -119.52
C SER A 253 -20.08 -31.40 -118.11
N GLN A 254 -20.83 -30.83 -117.14
CA GLN A 254 -20.68 -31.25 -115.74
C GLN A 254 -21.98 -31.32 -114.92
N GLU A 255 -22.96 -32.08 -115.44
CA GLU A 255 -24.24 -32.36 -114.75
C GLU A 255 -24.49 -33.84 -114.41
N GLU A 256 -23.44 -34.70 -114.37
CA GLU A 256 -23.61 -36.16 -114.16
C GLU A 256 -22.96 -36.76 -112.89
N ALA A 257 -22.34 -35.96 -112.00
CA ALA A 257 -21.57 -36.49 -110.86
C ALA A 257 -22.14 -36.18 -109.46
N ILE A 258 -23.46 -36.01 -109.33
CA ILE A 258 -24.14 -35.85 -108.03
C ILE A 258 -25.31 -36.83 -107.96
N LYS A 259 -25.01 -38.13 -107.81
CA LYS A 259 -26.06 -39.16 -107.55
C LYS A 259 -25.61 -40.47 -106.88
N GLN A 260 -24.53 -40.48 -106.10
CA GLN A 260 -24.17 -41.63 -105.24
C GLN A 260 -23.54 -41.18 -103.91
N LYS A 261 -24.35 -40.59 -103.03
CA LYS A 261 -24.00 -40.36 -101.64
C LYS A 261 -25.24 -40.52 -100.77
N ASP A 262 -25.76 -41.74 -100.73
CA ASP A 262 -26.75 -42.22 -99.77
C ASP A 262 -26.37 -43.64 -99.31
N VAL A 263 -26.74 -43.97 -98.08
CA VAL A 263 -26.93 -45.34 -97.53
C VAL A 263 -25.77 -46.05 -96.79
N LEU A 264 -25.04 -45.40 -95.87
CA LEU A 264 -24.29 -46.13 -94.83
C LEU A 264 -24.17 -45.32 -93.52
N ALA A 265 -25.30 -45.00 -92.89
CA ALA A 265 -25.32 -44.34 -91.58
C ALA A 265 -26.50 -44.75 -90.69
N THR A 266 -26.97 -46.00 -90.78
CA THR A 266 -28.04 -46.53 -89.91
C THR A 266 -27.96 -48.05 -89.71
N GLU A 267 -27.10 -48.48 -88.79
CA GLU A 267 -27.07 -49.79 -88.10
C GLU A 267 -25.84 -49.68 -87.18
N VAL A 268 -25.95 -49.47 -85.87
CA VAL A 268 -26.04 -50.54 -84.87
C VAL A 268 -26.68 -49.98 -83.59
N SER A 269 -28.01 -49.98 -83.58
CA SER A 269 -28.82 -49.93 -82.37
C SER A 269 -29.08 -51.35 -81.87
N SER A 270 -29.15 -51.49 -80.55
CA SER A 270 -29.83 -52.54 -79.77
C SER A 270 -29.00 -53.66 -79.10
N LEU A 271 -29.00 -53.57 -77.75
CA LEU A 271 -29.24 -54.62 -76.74
C LEU A 271 -28.10 -55.63 -76.50
N ARG A 272 -27.77 -56.14 -75.30
CA ARG A 272 -28.36 -56.36 -73.93
C ARG A 272 -27.13 -56.68 -73.04
N GLY A 273 -27.09 -56.77 -71.71
CA GLY A 273 -28.07 -57.02 -70.66
C GLY A 273 -27.38 -57.86 -69.55
N GLU A 274 -27.56 -57.41 -68.30
CA GLU A 274 -27.62 -58.19 -67.02
C GLU A 274 -26.39 -58.40 -66.09
N LEU A 275 -26.72 -58.25 -64.78
CA LEU A 275 -26.30 -59.01 -63.56
C LEU A 275 -25.56 -58.22 -62.44
N GLN A 276 -26.26 -57.55 -61.49
CA GLN A 276 -26.71 -58.00 -60.12
C GLN A 276 -25.64 -57.72 -59.00
N GLN A 277 -25.78 -56.83 -58.00
CA GLN A 277 -26.69 -56.62 -56.84
C GLN A 277 -26.44 -57.51 -55.58
N HIS A 278 -26.01 -56.92 -54.45
CA HIS A 278 -26.39 -57.15 -53.01
C HIS A 278 -25.40 -56.39 -52.06
N SER A 279 -25.79 -55.35 -51.29
CA SER A 279 -26.53 -55.31 -49.99
C SER A 279 -25.70 -55.82 -48.80
N SER A 280 -25.72 -55.33 -47.55
CA SER A 280 -26.07 -54.10 -46.79
C SER A 280 -25.81 -54.46 -45.30
N THR A 281 -25.68 -53.45 -44.45
CA THR A 281 -25.71 -53.39 -42.95
C THR A 281 -26.81 -54.27 -42.29
N GLU A 282 -26.80 -54.67 -41.01
CA GLU A 282 -26.73 -53.93 -39.73
C GLU A 282 -26.96 -54.95 -38.57
N LEU A 283 -26.46 -54.76 -37.34
CA LEU A 283 -27.16 -55.30 -36.13
C LEU A 283 -26.73 -54.64 -34.82
N ASP A 284 -27.68 -53.93 -34.22
CA ASP A 284 -27.71 -53.50 -32.82
C ASP A 284 -28.60 -54.44 -31.97
N SER A 285 -28.38 -54.36 -30.66
CA SER A 285 -29.22 -54.80 -29.53
C SER A 285 -28.91 -56.16 -28.88
N LEU A 286 -28.40 -56.08 -27.63
CA LEU A 286 -29.14 -56.57 -26.45
C LEU A 286 -28.45 -56.12 -25.15
N THR A 287 -28.92 -54.97 -24.69
CA THR A 287 -28.83 -54.47 -23.32
C THR A 287 -29.65 -55.36 -22.38
N LEU A 288 -29.24 -55.44 -21.11
CA LEU A 288 -29.95 -55.93 -19.91
C LEU A 288 -29.57 -57.35 -19.45
N LYS A 289 -28.45 -57.48 -18.71
CA LYS A 289 -28.32 -58.45 -17.59
C LYS A 289 -27.09 -58.34 -16.67
N ALA A 290 -26.59 -57.15 -16.32
CA ALA A 290 -25.49 -57.09 -15.34
C ALA A 290 -25.45 -55.83 -14.46
N ASN A 291 -26.62 -55.34 -14.01
CA ASN A 291 -26.73 -54.28 -13.01
C ASN A 291 -27.50 -54.76 -11.77
N ASP A 292 -26.96 -55.76 -11.07
CA ASP A 292 -27.40 -56.07 -9.70
C ASP A 292 -26.30 -56.84 -8.99
N LEU A 293 -25.30 -56.14 -8.41
CA LEU A 293 -24.46 -56.56 -7.27
C LEU A 293 -23.28 -55.59 -7.07
N GLU A 294 -23.60 -54.29 -7.01
CA GLU A 294 -22.64 -53.24 -6.63
C GLU A 294 -22.75 -52.84 -5.15
N GLU A 295 -23.66 -53.42 -4.37
CA GLU A 295 -24.13 -52.75 -3.16
C GLU A 295 -24.16 -53.67 -1.94
N LYS A 296 -23.03 -53.82 -1.22
CA LYS A 296 -23.01 -54.08 0.25
C LYS A 296 -21.66 -54.16 0.95
N CYS A 297 -20.51 -54.31 0.28
CA CYS A 297 -19.22 -54.55 0.98
C CYS A 297 -18.23 -53.37 1.06
N SER A 298 -18.53 -52.17 0.54
CA SER A 298 -17.63 -50.99 0.68
C SER A 298 -18.11 -49.94 1.71
N LEU A 299 -19.17 -50.22 2.46
CA LEU A 299 -19.97 -49.17 3.11
C LEU A 299 -19.57 -48.79 4.55
N LYS A 300 -18.79 -49.59 5.30
CA LYS A 300 -18.50 -49.27 6.72
C LYS A 300 -17.10 -48.73 7.03
N ASP A 301 -16.07 -49.11 6.28
CA ASP A 301 -14.71 -48.56 6.48
C ASP A 301 -14.48 -47.21 5.78
N ASN A 302 -15.29 -46.91 4.75
CA ASN A 302 -15.34 -45.60 4.11
C ASN A 302 -16.03 -44.52 4.96
N GLN A 303 -16.74 -44.88 6.03
CA GLN A 303 -17.59 -43.94 6.77
C GLN A 303 -16.84 -43.08 7.82
N ILE A 304 -15.67 -43.52 8.31
CA ILE A 304 -14.87 -42.75 9.28
C ILE A 304 -13.88 -41.80 8.58
N LYS A 305 -13.22 -42.25 7.49
CA LYS A 305 -12.44 -41.36 6.61
C LYS A 305 -13.33 -40.36 5.88
N ALA A 306 -14.54 -40.76 5.47
CA ALA A 306 -15.48 -39.84 4.85
C ALA A 306 -15.96 -38.74 5.81
N LEU A 307 -15.96 -38.89 7.14
CA LEU A 307 -16.44 -37.82 8.04
C LEU A 307 -15.39 -36.71 8.27
N GLU A 308 -14.11 -37.06 8.37
CA GLU A 308 -13.01 -36.07 8.43
C GLU A 308 -12.74 -35.43 7.07
N GLU A 309 -12.83 -36.22 6.00
CA GLU A 309 -12.80 -35.74 4.63
C GLU A 309 -14.07 -34.95 4.30
N GLN A 310 -15.24 -35.24 4.89
CA GLN A 310 -16.46 -34.43 4.73
C GLN A 310 -16.35 -33.06 5.41
N LEU A 311 -15.58 -32.88 6.49
CA LEU A 311 -15.40 -31.56 7.10
C LEU A 311 -14.46 -30.69 6.26
N ALA A 312 -13.31 -31.24 5.83
CA ALA A 312 -12.38 -30.58 4.91
C ALA A 312 -12.99 -30.38 3.50
N THR A 313 -13.78 -31.34 3.02
CA THR A 313 -14.53 -31.26 1.77
C THR A 313 -15.74 -30.34 1.91
N ALA A 314 -16.35 -30.19 3.08
CA ALA A 314 -17.43 -29.21 3.28
C ALA A 314 -16.88 -27.78 3.27
N GLU A 315 -15.74 -27.51 3.91
CA GLU A 315 -15.07 -26.21 3.85
C GLU A 315 -14.55 -25.89 2.44
N LYS A 316 -13.93 -26.88 1.77
CA LYS A 316 -13.49 -26.79 0.38
C LYS A 316 -14.66 -26.64 -0.60
N LYS A 317 -15.75 -27.41 -0.43
CA LYS A 317 -16.99 -27.26 -1.22
C LYS A 317 -17.66 -25.92 -0.93
N LEU A 318 -17.65 -25.39 0.30
CA LEU A 318 -18.18 -24.05 0.58
C LEU A 318 -17.37 -22.95 -0.12
N GLN A 319 -16.07 -23.17 -0.33
CA GLN A 319 -15.20 -22.27 -1.09
C GLN A 319 -15.30 -22.47 -2.61
N GLU A 320 -15.54 -23.71 -3.08
CA GLU A 320 -15.72 -24.08 -4.50
C GLU A 320 -17.13 -23.76 -5.03
N LEU A 321 -18.18 -23.91 -4.20
CA LEU A 321 -19.58 -23.54 -4.51
C LEU A 321 -19.77 -22.04 -4.66
N LYS A 322 -18.79 -21.23 -4.27
CA LYS A 322 -18.88 -19.78 -4.38
C LYS A 322 -18.59 -19.23 -5.76
N GLY A 323 -17.97 -20.01 -6.67
CA GLY A 323 -17.91 -19.84 -8.14
C GLY A 323 -17.62 -18.46 -8.75
N ASN A 324 -17.55 -17.41 -7.96
CA ASN A 324 -17.63 -16.01 -8.36
C ASN A 324 -16.44 -15.29 -7.78
N ILE A 325 -16.08 -14.17 -8.41
CA ILE A 325 -15.14 -13.23 -7.79
C ILE A 325 -15.80 -12.77 -6.48
N ARG A 326 -15.17 -13.10 -5.35
CA ARG A 326 -15.65 -12.62 -4.06
C ARG A 326 -15.44 -11.12 -3.98
N VAL A 327 -16.37 -10.40 -3.38
CA VAL A 327 -16.27 -8.95 -3.22
C VAL A 327 -16.44 -8.55 -1.77
N PHE A 328 -15.42 -7.89 -1.23
CA PHE A 328 -15.44 -7.31 0.11
C PHE A 328 -15.49 -5.79 0.01
N CYS A 329 -16.50 -5.18 0.62
CA CYS A 329 -16.60 -3.73 0.73
C CYS A 329 -15.97 -3.26 2.04
N ARG A 330 -15.10 -2.26 1.98
CA ARG A 330 -14.49 -1.66 3.18
C ARG A 330 -14.67 -0.16 3.16
N VAL A 331 -15.43 0.35 4.13
CA VAL A 331 -15.56 1.79 4.37
C VAL A 331 -14.50 2.20 5.38
N ARG A 332 -13.69 3.21 5.06
CA ARG A 332 -12.66 3.70 6.00
C ARG A 332 -13.25 4.63 7.07
N PRO A 333 -12.57 4.85 8.20
CA PRO A 333 -12.86 5.95 9.13
C PRO A 333 -12.87 7.32 8.44
N LEU A 334 -13.67 8.24 9.01
CA LEU A 334 -13.58 9.67 8.73
C LEU A 334 -12.22 10.20 9.21
N LEU A 335 -11.55 10.99 8.38
CA LEU A 335 -10.30 11.64 8.74
C LEU A 335 -10.59 12.95 9.50
N ALA A 336 -9.65 13.40 10.34
CA ALA A 336 -9.82 14.60 11.17
C ALA A 336 -10.08 15.89 10.36
N ASP A 337 -9.58 15.94 9.12
CA ASP A 337 -9.72 17.08 8.21
C ASP A 337 -11.02 17.05 7.39
N GLU A 338 -11.82 15.99 7.50
CA GLU A 338 -13.08 15.82 6.78
C GLU A 338 -14.24 16.37 7.62
N SER A 339 -14.96 17.34 7.06
CA SER A 339 -16.09 17.95 7.76
C SER A 339 -17.22 16.92 7.92
N CYS A 340 -17.63 16.69 9.17
CA CYS A 340 -18.88 16.01 9.47
C CYS A 340 -20.02 16.94 9.02
N SER A 341 -20.54 16.75 7.81
CA SER A 341 -21.73 17.46 7.36
C SER A 341 -22.90 17.17 8.32
N THR A 342 -23.61 18.21 8.72
CA THR A 342 -24.82 18.18 9.58
C THR A 342 -26.03 17.48 8.93
N GLU A 343 -25.86 16.88 7.75
CA GLU A 343 -26.90 16.19 6.97
C GLU A 343 -26.72 14.66 7.00
N GLY A 344 -27.25 14.01 8.04
CA GLY A 344 -27.55 12.56 8.05
C GLY A 344 -26.37 11.58 7.88
N LYS A 345 -26.60 10.31 8.24
CA LYS A 345 -25.64 9.23 7.92
C LYS A 345 -25.73 8.92 6.42
N ILE A 346 -24.72 9.33 5.65
CA ILE A 346 -24.59 9.06 4.19
C ILE A 346 -24.61 7.55 3.89
N PHE A 347 -23.91 6.78 4.73
CA PHE A 347 -23.87 5.34 4.67
C PHE A 347 -24.69 4.74 5.81
N SER A 348 -25.52 3.74 5.49
CA SER A 348 -26.22 2.94 6.48
C SER A 348 -25.98 1.46 6.24
N TYR A 349 -25.93 0.69 7.33
CA TYR A 349 -25.63 -0.73 7.32
C TYR A 349 -26.87 -1.47 7.83
N PRO A 350 -27.64 -2.13 6.94
CA PRO A 350 -28.81 -2.90 7.34
C PRO A 350 -28.47 -3.99 8.36
N THR A 351 -29.24 -4.07 9.44
CA THR A 351 -29.05 -5.05 10.52
C THR A 351 -30.03 -6.22 10.43
N SER A 352 -30.77 -6.38 9.32
CA SER A 352 -31.67 -7.53 9.18
C SER A 352 -30.86 -8.83 9.19
N MET A 353 -31.44 -9.90 9.72
CA MET A 353 -30.73 -11.16 9.99
C MET A 353 -30.06 -11.76 8.73
N GLU A 354 -30.62 -11.49 7.55
CA GLU A 354 -30.11 -11.96 6.25
C GLU A 354 -29.04 -11.04 5.63
N THR A 355 -29.01 -9.74 5.99
CA THR A 355 -28.15 -8.72 5.37
C THR A 355 -27.05 -8.18 6.28
N SER A 356 -27.06 -8.57 7.55
CA SER A 356 -26.08 -8.15 8.55
C SER A 356 -24.65 -8.49 8.12
N GLY A 357 -23.81 -7.45 8.00
CA GLY A 357 -22.41 -7.58 7.56
C GLY A 357 -22.22 -7.88 6.08
N ARG A 358 -23.28 -7.82 5.25
CA ARG A 358 -23.26 -8.08 3.79
C ARG A 358 -23.84 -6.96 2.94
N ALA A 359 -24.70 -6.11 3.51
CA ALA A 359 -25.31 -5.01 2.78
C ALA A 359 -24.76 -3.64 3.19
N ILE A 360 -24.77 -2.71 2.23
CA ILE A 360 -24.45 -1.31 2.43
C ILE A 360 -25.42 -0.44 1.62
N ASP A 361 -25.95 0.58 2.27
CA ASP A 361 -26.87 1.54 1.67
C ASP A 361 -26.19 2.92 1.58
N LEU A 362 -26.17 3.50 0.38
CA LEU A 362 -25.66 4.84 0.10
C LEU A 362 -26.82 5.77 -0.25
N ALA A 363 -26.94 6.89 0.47
CA ALA A 363 -27.90 7.95 0.16
C ALA A 363 -27.24 9.07 -0.64
N GLN A 364 -27.79 9.42 -1.80
CA GLN A 364 -27.35 10.54 -2.63
C GLN A 364 -28.57 11.29 -3.18
N ASN A 365 -28.65 12.61 -2.96
CA ASN A 365 -29.74 13.47 -3.45
C ASN A 365 -31.15 12.95 -3.10
N GLY A 366 -31.33 12.36 -1.91
CA GLY A 366 -32.60 11.77 -1.47
C GLY A 366 -32.90 10.38 -2.06
N GLN A 367 -32.08 9.85 -2.98
CA GLN A 367 -32.18 8.49 -3.49
C GLN A 367 -31.32 7.53 -2.67
N LYS A 368 -31.90 6.42 -2.22
CA LYS A 368 -31.22 5.34 -1.51
C LYS A 368 -30.78 4.25 -2.50
N HIS A 369 -29.50 3.91 -2.51
CA HIS A 369 -28.91 2.83 -3.30
C HIS A 369 -28.40 1.71 -2.39
N SER A 370 -28.98 0.52 -2.49
CA SER A 370 -28.61 -0.65 -1.71
C SER A 370 -27.71 -1.60 -2.50
N PHE A 371 -26.63 -2.07 -1.88
CA PHE A 371 -25.69 -3.02 -2.45
C PHE A 371 -25.46 -4.19 -1.50
N THR A 372 -25.27 -5.40 -2.04
CA THR A 372 -24.96 -6.61 -1.26
C THR A 372 -23.68 -7.25 -1.78
N PHE A 373 -22.81 -7.65 -0.87
CA PHE A 373 -21.48 -8.20 -1.11
C PHE A 373 -21.23 -9.42 -0.20
N ASP A 374 -20.13 -10.15 -0.41
CA ASP A 374 -19.77 -11.27 0.46
C ASP A 374 -19.52 -10.83 1.91
N LYS A 375 -18.93 -9.64 2.08
CA LYS A 375 -18.66 -9.00 3.38
C LYS A 375 -18.60 -7.48 3.22
N VAL A 376 -19.15 -6.77 4.20
CA VAL A 376 -19.06 -5.32 4.35
C VAL A 376 -18.39 -5.02 5.69
N PHE A 377 -17.26 -4.33 5.64
CA PHE A 377 -16.53 -3.81 6.79
C PHE A 377 -16.92 -2.35 7.01
N THR A 378 -17.42 -2.06 8.21
CA THR A 378 -17.77 -0.71 8.66
C THR A 378 -16.49 0.07 9.04
N PRO A 379 -16.58 1.39 9.25
CA PRO A 379 -15.43 2.22 9.63
C PRO A 379 -14.70 1.75 10.89
N GLU A 380 -15.38 1.05 11.79
CA GLU A 380 -14.83 0.53 13.03
C GLU A 380 -13.99 -0.73 12.84
N ALA A 381 -14.04 -1.37 11.68
CA ALA A 381 -13.37 -2.63 11.42
C ALA A 381 -11.84 -2.50 11.40
N SER A 382 -11.18 -3.30 12.23
CA SER A 382 -9.71 -3.29 12.36
C SER A 382 -9.02 -3.99 11.18
N GLN A 383 -7.71 -3.74 11.01
CA GLN A 383 -6.91 -4.49 10.01
C GLN A 383 -6.89 -5.98 10.28
N GLU A 384 -6.95 -6.37 11.56
CA GLU A 384 -6.94 -7.76 11.98
C GLU A 384 -8.22 -8.47 11.58
N GLU A 385 -9.37 -7.87 11.88
CA GLU A 385 -10.69 -8.41 11.50
C GLU A 385 -10.81 -8.59 9.98
N VAL A 386 -10.28 -7.63 9.21
CA VAL A 386 -10.23 -7.73 7.75
C VAL A 386 -9.33 -8.88 7.29
N PHE A 387 -8.19 -9.09 7.96
CA PHE A 387 -7.26 -10.16 7.63
C PHE A 387 -7.81 -11.55 7.97
N VAL A 388 -8.50 -11.71 9.10
CA VAL A 388 -9.10 -12.98 9.53
C VAL A 388 -10.02 -13.54 8.43
N GLU A 389 -10.82 -12.69 7.78
CA GLU A 389 -11.74 -13.08 6.69
C GLU A 389 -11.03 -13.55 5.40
N ILE A 390 -9.76 -13.18 5.20
CA ILE A 390 -8.97 -13.59 4.04
C ILE A 390 -7.92 -14.67 4.34
N SER A 391 -7.69 -14.97 5.62
CA SER A 391 -6.65 -15.92 6.07
C SER A 391 -6.74 -17.29 5.38
N GLN A 392 -7.95 -17.78 5.11
CA GLN A 392 -8.17 -19.04 4.37
C GLN A 392 -7.81 -18.96 2.88
N LEU A 393 -7.92 -17.78 2.26
CA LEU A 393 -7.43 -17.58 0.90
C LEU A 393 -5.90 -17.59 0.87
N VAL A 394 -5.26 -16.99 1.86
CA VAL A 394 -3.79 -17.06 2.03
C VAL A 394 -3.34 -18.51 2.21
N GLN A 395 -4.06 -19.29 3.04
CA GLN A 395 -3.79 -20.72 3.20
C GLN A 395 -3.96 -21.50 1.89
N SER A 396 -4.97 -21.17 1.08
CA SER A 396 -5.14 -21.80 -0.23
C SER A 396 -3.93 -21.62 -1.15
N ALA A 397 -3.21 -20.50 -1.05
CA ALA A 397 -1.97 -20.32 -1.80
C ALA A 397 -0.87 -21.30 -1.36
N LEU A 398 -0.73 -21.56 -0.05
CA LEU A 398 0.17 -22.59 0.47
C LEU A 398 -0.21 -24.00 0.02
N ASP A 399 -1.51 -24.27 -0.11
CA ASP A 399 -2.03 -25.57 -0.53
C ASP A 399 -1.84 -25.85 -2.03
N GLY A 400 -1.33 -24.89 -2.81
CA GLY A 400 -1.05 -25.01 -4.24
C GLY A 400 -2.13 -24.44 -5.16
N TYR A 401 -2.93 -23.49 -4.68
CA TYR A 401 -3.85 -22.73 -5.52
C TYR A 401 -3.25 -21.39 -5.95
N LYS A 402 -3.72 -20.86 -7.09
CA LYS A 402 -3.52 -19.47 -7.46
C LYS A 402 -4.56 -18.62 -6.73
N VAL A 403 -4.09 -17.55 -6.10
CA VAL A 403 -4.90 -16.64 -5.30
C VAL A 403 -4.58 -15.23 -5.75
N CYS A 404 -5.61 -14.45 -6.03
CA CYS A 404 -5.50 -13.06 -6.43
C CYS A 404 -6.39 -12.19 -5.55
N ILE A 405 -5.78 -11.24 -4.84
CA ILE A 405 -6.50 -10.26 -4.03
C ILE A 405 -6.11 -8.88 -4.53
N PHE A 406 -7.10 -8.08 -4.95
CA PHE A 406 -6.85 -6.72 -5.41
C PHE A 406 -7.76 -5.70 -4.73
N ALA A 407 -7.21 -4.54 -4.42
CA ALA A 407 -7.93 -3.42 -3.80
C ALA A 407 -8.21 -2.33 -4.85
N CYS A 408 -9.47 -1.90 -4.93
CA CYS A 408 -9.97 -0.92 -5.89
C CYS A 408 -10.78 0.18 -5.19
N GLY A 409 -10.83 1.37 -5.79
CA GLY A 409 -11.54 2.53 -5.30
C GLY A 409 -10.82 3.84 -5.63
N GLN A 410 -11.47 4.96 -5.40
CA GLN A 410 -10.87 6.28 -5.63
C GLN A 410 -9.61 6.51 -4.79
N THR A 411 -8.80 7.48 -5.19
CA THR A 411 -7.71 8.00 -4.35
C THR A 411 -8.22 8.43 -2.98
N GLY A 412 -7.46 8.09 -1.94
CA GLY A 412 -7.83 8.37 -0.55
C GLY A 412 -8.87 7.43 0.07
N SER A 413 -9.40 6.42 -0.64
CA SER A 413 -10.41 5.50 -0.06
C SER A 413 -9.86 4.41 0.87
N GLY A 414 -8.54 4.28 0.99
CA GLY A 414 -7.89 3.31 1.90
C GLY A 414 -7.37 2.02 1.25
N LYS A 415 -7.17 1.98 -0.08
CA LYS A 415 -6.58 0.84 -0.81
C LYS A 415 -5.19 0.44 -0.28
N THR A 416 -4.24 1.37 -0.31
CA THR A 416 -2.88 1.14 0.19
C THR A 416 -2.86 0.84 1.69
N CYS A 417 -3.75 1.46 2.47
CA CYS A 417 -3.92 1.12 3.89
C CYS A 417 -4.38 -0.34 4.05
N THR A 418 -5.32 -0.81 3.22
CA THR A 418 -5.74 -2.22 3.23
C THR A 418 -4.58 -3.15 2.87
N MET A 419 -3.86 -2.88 1.78
CA MET A 419 -2.83 -3.80 1.28
C MET A 419 -1.53 -3.76 2.09
N MET A 420 -0.98 -2.58 2.36
CA MET A 420 0.31 -2.41 3.03
C MET A 420 0.16 -2.08 4.52
N GLY A 421 -0.88 -1.33 4.87
CA GLY A 421 -1.02 -0.74 6.21
C GLY A 421 -0.26 0.57 6.37
N ARG A 422 -0.15 1.03 7.61
CA ARG A 422 0.62 2.24 7.93
C ARG A 422 2.07 1.87 8.30
N PRO A 423 3.08 2.40 7.59
CA PRO A 423 4.48 2.14 7.92
C PRO A 423 4.79 2.55 9.36
N GLY A 424 5.51 1.69 10.11
CA GLY A 424 5.94 1.98 11.49
C GLY A 424 4.92 1.67 12.59
N HIS A 425 3.68 1.29 12.25
CA HIS A 425 2.63 0.94 13.21
C HIS A 425 2.36 -0.57 13.18
N LEU A 426 2.79 -1.31 14.21
CA LEU A 426 2.71 -2.78 14.25
C LEU A 426 1.28 -3.33 14.18
N GLU A 427 0.32 -2.63 14.79
CA GLU A 427 -1.10 -3.03 14.83
C GLU A 427 -1.83 -2.70 13.52
N GLU A 428 -1.33 -1.71 12.76
CA GLU A 428 -1.93 -1.25 11.51
C GLU A 428 -1.35 -1.92 10.25
N LYS A 429 -0.63 -3.04 10.41
CA LYS A 429 -0.16 -3.86 9.28
C LYS A 429 -1.31 -4.26 8.37
N GLY A 430 -1.13 -4.07 7.06
CA GLY A 430 -2.12 -4.45 6.05
C GLY A 430 -2.07 -5.94 5.69
N LEU A 431 -2.75 -6.29 4.60
CA LEU A 431 -2.89 -7.69 4.15
C LEU A 431 -1.55 -8.32 3.74
N ILE A 432 -0.67 -7.60 3.05
CA ILE A 432 0.62 -8.16 2.58
C ILE A 432 1.50 -8.61 3.76
N PRO A 433 1.88 -7.76 4.73
CA PRO A 433 2.71 -8.19 5.85
C PRO A 433 2.03 -9.29 6.69
N ARG A 434 0.72 -9.21 6.95
CA ARG A 434 0.00 -10.24 7.71
C ARG A 434 -0.06 -11.59 6.97
N SER A 435 -0.26 -11.58 5.65
CA SER A 435 -0.26 -12.80 4.83
C SER A 435 1.09 -13.51 4.90
N LEU A 436 2.18 -12.75 4.87
CA LEU A 436 3.53 -13.30 4.97
C LEU A 436 3.81 -13.89 6.34
N GLU A 437 3.40 -13.20 7.41
CA GLU A 437 3.51 -13.72 8.78
C GLU A 437 2.78 -15.05 8.93
N GLN A 438 1.53 -15.15 8.45
CA GLN A 438 0.78 -16.41 8.43
C GLN A 438 1.50 -17.48 7.60
N ILE A 439 1.97 -17.15 6.39
CA ILE A 439 2.63 -18.11 5.50
C ILE A 439 3.90 -18.69 6.11
N PHE A 440 4.76 -17.85 6.69
CA PHE A 440 5.99 -18.30 7.33
C PHE A 440 5.70 -19.07 8.64
N GLN A 441 4.64 -18.71 9.37
CA GLN A 441 4.19 -19.46 10.54
C GLN A 441 3.68 -20.86 10.16
N THR A 442 2.85 -20.97 9.12
CA THR A 442 2.37 -22.27 8.60
C THR A 442 3.51 -23.11 8.03
N LYS A 443 4.47 -22.49 7.33
CA LYS A 443 5.69 -23.18 6.88
C LYS A 443 6.42 -23.85 8.05
N GLN A 444 6.55 -23.18 9.19
CA GLN A 444 7.20 -23.75 10.38
C GLN A 444 6.37 -24.87 11.02
N SER A 445 5.04 -24.74 11.07
CA SER A 445 4.17 -25.76 11.68
C SER A 445 4.03 -27.03 10.84
N GLN A 446 4.22 -26.94 9.52
CA GLN A 446 4.15 -28.09 8.60
C GLN A 446 5.49 -28.79 8.36
N GLN A 447 6.62 -28.20 8.79
CA GLN A 447 7.94 -28.85 8.71
C GLN A 447 7.99 -30.24 9.40
N PRO A 448 7.45 -30.43 10.62
CA PRO A 448 7.40 -31.74 11.26
C PRO A 448 6.58 -32.78 10.47
N GLN A 449 5.69 -32.33 9.59
CA GLN A 449 4.85 -33.19 8.73
C GLN A 449 5.54 -33.55 7.40
N GLY A 450 6.82 -33.21 7.24
CA GLY A 450 7.63 -33.53 6.06
C GLY A 450 7.55 -32.51 4.92
N TRP A 451 6.84 -31.39 5.09
CA TRP A 451 6.75 -30.34 4.08
C TRP A 451 7.96 -29.40 4.11
N LYS A 452 8.58 -29.19 2.94
CA LYS A 452 9.62 -28.20 2.68
C LYS A 452 9.10 -27.18 1.67
N TYR A 453 9.22 -25.90 1.99
CA TYR A 453 8.73 -24.81 1.15
C TYR A 453 9.85 -23.86 0.71
N GLU A 454 9.94 -23.63 -0.59
CA GLU A 454 10.73 -22.59 -1.24
C GLU A 454 9.80 -21.46 -1.70
N MET A 455 10.24 -20.22 -1.51
CA MET A 455 9.40 -19.04 -1.72
C MET A 455 10.17 -17.97 -2.48
N GLN A 456 9.49 -17.37 -3.46
CA GLN A 456 10.05 -16.36 -4.34
C GLN A 456 9.14 -15.15 -4.42
N VAL A 457 9.71 -13.96 -4.25
CA VAL A 457 8.98 -12.68 -4.28
C VAL A 457 9.40 -11.85 -5.48
N SER A 458 8.41 -11.23 -6.12
CA SER A 458 8.62 -10.18 -7.11
C SER A 458 7.66 -9.02 -6.86
N MET A 459 8.11 -7.79 -7.06
CA MET A 459 7.30 -6.58 -6.90
C MET A 459 7.47 -5.67 -8.12
N LEU A 460 6.37 -5.28 -8.74
CA LEU A 460 6.37 -4.39 -9.89
C LEU A 460 5.33 -3.29 -9.74
N GLU A 461 5.56 -2.19 -10.44
CA GLU A 461 4.54 -1.18 -10.70
C GLU A 461 4.16 -1.15 -12.19
N ILE A 462 2.87 -0.94 -12.47
CA ILE A 462 2.38 -0.59 -13.80
C ILE A 462 1.98 0.88 -13.75
N TYR A 463 2.74 1.71 -14.47
CA TYR A 463 2.53 3.14 -14.58
C TYR A 463 2.55 3.54 -16.05
N ASN A 464 1.49 4.20 -16.52
CA ASN A 464 1.34 4.62 -17.92
C ASN A 464 1.57 3.47 -18.92
N GLU A 465 0.94 2.30 -18.69
CA GLU A 465 1.10 1.07 -19.49
C GLU A 465 2.55 0.55 -19.61
N ARG A 466 3.46 1.01 -18.75
CA ARG A 466 4.84 0.53 -18.63
C ARG A 466 5.03 -0.20 -17.30
N ILE A 467 5.71 -1.33 -17.37
CA ILE A 467 6.10 -2.11 -16.20
C ILE A 467 7.44 -1.58 -15.69
N ARG A 468 7.56 -1.39 -14.38
CA ARG A 468 8.82 -1.11 -13.71
C ARG A 468 9.02 -2.07 -12.56
N ASP A 469 10.21 -2.62 -12.47
CA ASP A 469 10.68 -3.43 -11.35
C ASP A 469 11.00 -2.53 -10.14
N LEU A 470 10.44 -2.86 -8.98
CA LEU A 470 10.59 -2.06 -7.75
C LEU A 470 11.71 -2.53 -6.82
N ILE A 471 12.26 -3.73 -7.05
CA ILE A 471 13.29 -4.35 -6.20
C ILE A 471 14.62 -4.56 -6.94
N SER A 472 14.70 -4.21 -8.23
CA SER A 472 15.95 -4.18 -8.98
C SER A 472 16.94 -3.19 -8.36
N THR A 473 18.06 -3.69 -7.84
CA THR A 473 19.18 -2.89 -7.32
C THR A 473 19.95 -2.16 -8.43
N THR A 474 19.79 -2.58 -9.68
CA THR A 474 20.39 -1.94 -10.85
C THR A 474 19.59 -0.69 -11.23
N THR A 475 19.80 0.42 -10.53
CA THR A 475 19.33 1.72 -11.00
C THR A 475 20.53 2.57 -11.44
N ARG A 476 20.53 2.88 -12.73
CA ARG A 476 21.14 4.06 -13.36
C ARG A 476 22.67 4.09 -13.41
N MET A 477 23.19 3.79 -14.61
CA MET A 477 24.51 4.13 -15.17
C MET A 477 25.30 2.91 -15.63
N GLU A 478 24.82 2.22 -16.67
CA GLU A 478 25.73 1.57 -17.60
C GLU A 478 25.38 2.06 -19.00
N ASN A 479 26.25 2.94 -19.50
CA ASN A 479 26.21 3.44 -20.86
C ASN A 479 26.35 2.24 -21.82
N GLY A 480 25.29 1.91 -22.58
CA GLY A 480 25.41 1.11 -23.79
C GLY A 480 24.77 -0.29 -23.80
N THR A 481 24.19 -0.78 -22.72
CA THR A 481 23.40 -2.03 -22.75
C THR A 481 21.93 -1.73 -23.11
N PRO A 482 21.31 -2.49 -24.05
CA PRO A 482 19.89 -2.32 -24.35
C PRO A 482 19.08 -2.50 -23.06
N GLY A 483 18.22 -1.53 -22.74
CA GLY A 483 17.48 -1.51 -21.48
C GLY A 483 16.63 -2.78 -21.28
N LYS A 484 16.55 -3.27 -20.03
CA LYS A 484 15.68 -4.41 -19.64
C LYS A 484 14.28 -4.24 -20.22
N GLN A 485 13.74 -5.28 -20.87
CA GLN A 485 12.43 -5.24 -21.52
C GLN A 485 11.44 -6.14 -20.79
N TYR A 486 10.59 -5.53 -19.97
CA TYR A 486 9.57 -6.26 -19.20
C TYR A 486 8.38 -6.67 -20.09
N THR A 487 8.35 -7.94 -20.51
CA THR A 487 7.30 -8.52 -21.35
C THR A 487 6.55 -9.61 -20.59
N ILE A 488 5.22 -9.50 -20.55
CA ILE A 488 4.33 -10.47 -19.92
C ILE A 488 4.19 -11.70 -20.82
N LYS A 489 4.41 -12.88 -20.26
CA LYS A 489 4.22 -14.18 -20.89
C LYS A 489 3.39 -15.08 -19.96
N HIS A 490 2.57 -15.95 -20.54
CA HIS A 490 1.84 -16.97 -19.79
C HIS A 490 2.38 -18.34 -20.19
N ASP A 491 2.67 -19.19 -19.21
CA ASP A 491 3.07 -20.57 -19.46
C ASP A 491 1.86 -21.49 -19.72
N ALA A 492 2.12 -22.73 -20.15
CA ALA A 492 1.07 -23.73 -20.41
C ALA A 492 0.27 -24.12 -19.16
N ASN A 493 0.84 -23.88 -17.97
CA ASN A 493 0.20 -24.11 -16.68
C ASN A 493 -0.61 -22.90 -16.21
N GLY A 494 -0.73 -21.85 -17.04
CA GLY A 494 -1.44 -20.62 -16.72
C GLY A 494 -0.77 -19.79 -15.62
N ASN A 495 0.55 -19.86 -15.44
CA ASN A 495 1.29 -18.93 -14.62
C ASN A 495 1.76 -17.75 -15.45
N THR A 496 1.65 -16.54 -14.90
CA THR A 496 2.21 -15.33 -15.51
C THR A 496 3.68 -15.18 -15.15
N GLN A 497 4.53 -14.92 -16.13
CA GLN A 497 5.93 -14.52 -15.96
C GLN A 497 6.18 -13.20 -16.68
N VAL A 498 7.06 -12.37 -16.13
CA VAL A 498 7.48 -11.11 -16.74
C VAL A 498 8.99 -11.21 -17.00
N SER A 499 9.40 -11.03 -18.25
CA SER A 499 10.84 -11.09 -18.61
C SER A 499 11.63 -10.01 -17.89
N ASP A 500 12.88 -10.33 -17.53
CA ASP A 500 13.84 -9.44 -16.86
C ASP A 500 13.40 -8.89 -15.48
N LEU A 501 12.25 -9.35 -14.95
CA LEU A 501 11.78 -8.97 -13.62
C LEU A 501 12.65 -9.65 -12.55
N THR A 502 13.13 -8.88 -11.59
CA THR A 502 13.88 -9.39 -10.45
C THR A 502 12.98 -10.27 -9.60
N VAL A 503 13.42 -11.50 -9.36
CA VAL A 503 12.77 -12.47 -8.47
C VAL A 503 13.78 -12.81 -7.37
N VAL A 504 13.35 -12.69 -6.11
CA VAL A 504 14.22 -12.88 -4.94
C VAL A 504 13.71 -14.05 -4.12
N ASP A 505 14.58 -15.01 -3.83
CA ASP A 505 14.29 -16.10 -2.89
C ASP A 505 14.22 -15.55 -1.47
N VAL A 506 13.18 -15.91 -0.72
CA VAL A 506 12.91 -15.37 0.62
C VAL A 506 12.73 -16.48 1.65
N HIS A 507 13.33 -16.28 2.81
CA HIS A 507 13.39 -17.31 3.87
C HIS A 507 12.71 -16.87 5.16
N SER A 508 12.39 -15.58 5.30
CA SER A 508 11.74 -15.03 6.48
C SER A 508 10.80 -13.86 6.15
N ALA A 509 9.79 -13.64 7.00
CA ALA A 509 8.91 -12.48 6.89
C ALA A 509 9.67 -11.14 6.99
N LYS A 510 10.81 -11.12 7.70
CA LYS A 510 11.67 -9.93 7.85
C LYS A 510 12.35 -9.53 6.55
N GLU A 511 12.84 -10.49 5.76
CA GLU A 511 13.42 -10.24 4.43
C GLU A 511 12.37 -9.61 3.50
N VAL A 512 11.15 -10.15 3.50
CA VAL A 512 10.09 -9.59 2.65
C VAL A 512 9.67 -8.20 3.13
N ALA A 513 9.63 -7.95 4.44
CA ALA A 513 9.39 -6.61 4.98
C ALA A 513 10.47 -5.61 4.54
N PHE A 514 11.75 -6.03 4.47
CA PHE A 514 12.83 -5.22 3.92
C PHE A 514 12.61 -4.91 2.42
N LEU A 515 12.24 -5.92 1.63
CA LEU A 515 11.91 -5.73 0.21
C LEU A 515 10.70 -4.80 0.01
N LEU A 516 9.68 -4.88 0.86
CA LEU A 516 8.52 -4.00 0.81
C LEU A 516 8.90 -2.54 1.08
N ASN A 517 9.78 -2.30 2.05
CA ASN A 517 10.33 -0.97 2.31
C ASN A 517 11.17 -0.45 1.14
N GLN A 518 11.99 -1.32 0.53
CA GLN A 518 12.74 -0.98 -0.67
C GLN A 518 11.81 -0.60 -1.83
N ALA A 519 10.79 -1.42 -2.11
CA ALA A 519 9.82 -1.16 -3.15
C ALA A 519 9.02 0.15 -2.90
N ALA A 520 8.66 0.41 -1.64
CA ALA A 520 8.01 1.67 -1.23
C ALA A 520 8.93 2.88 -1.48
N ASN A 521 10.23 2.76 -1.19
CA ASN A 521 11.21 3.80 -1.48
C ASN A 521 11.39 4.00 -2.99
N SER A 522 11.50 2.93 -3.78
CA SER A 522 11.56 3.00 -5.24
C SER A 522 10.33 3.70 -5.84
N ARG A 523 9.14 3.40 -5.31
CA ARG A 523 7.87 4.05 -5.69
C ARG A 523 7.85 5.53 -5.28
N SER A 524 8.50 5.88 -4.16
CA SER A 524 8.62 7.26 -3.65
C SER A 524 9.66 8.11 -4.38
N VAL A 525 10.78 7.56 -4.84
CA VAL A 525 11.84 8.30 -5.59
C VAL A 525 11.35 8.80 -6.96
N GLY A 526 10.24 8.25 -7.47
CA GLY A 526 9.51 8.82 -8.60
C GLY A 526 8.75 10.12 -8.30
N LYS A 527 8.58 10.50 -7.01
CA LYS A 527 7.96 11.76 -6.58
C LYS A 527 8.80 12.95 -7.03
N THR A 528 8.44 13.54 -8.15
CA THR A 528 8.55 14.99 -8.30
C THR A 528 7.41 15.66 -7.52
N GLN A 529 7.55 16.92 -7.11
CA GLN A 529 6.57 17.69 -6.32
C GLN A 529 5.12 17.71 -6.88
N MET A 530 4.86 17.10 -8.04
CA MET A 530 3.60 17.05 -8.76
C MET A 530 2.86 15.70 -8.72
N ASN A 531 3.43 14.62 -8.14
CA ASN A 531 2.82 13.28 -8.19
C ASN A 531 2.68 12.64 -6.80
N GLU A 532 1.45 12.49 -6.33
CA GLU A 532 1.11 11.50 -5.30
C GLU A 532 1.14 10.11 -5.97
N GLN A 533 2.33 9.53 -6.13
CA GLN A 533 2.55 8.42 -7.08
C GLN A 533 1.83 7.11 -6.74
N SER A 534 1.41 6.90 -5.48
CA SER A 534 0.67 5.69 -5.09
C SER A 534 -0.74 5.65 -5.65
N SER A 535 -1.39 6.79 -5.90
CA SER A 535 -2.72 6.83 -6.51
C SER A 535 -2.71 6.61 -8.02
N ARG A 536 -1.54 6.71 -8.65
CA ARG A 536 -1.42 6.78 -10.11
C ARG A 536 -0.73 5.59 -10.77
N SER A 537 -0.35 4.59 -9.98
CA SER A 537 0.32 3.38 -10.42
C SER A 537 -0.34 2.16 -9.78
N HIS A 538 -0.44 1.06 -10.52
CA HIS A 538 -0.85 -0.23 -9.93
C HIS A 538 0.38 -0.89 -9.34
N PHE A 539 0.33 -1.24 -8.07
CA PHE A 539 1.37 -2.01 -7.40
C PHE A 539 0.97 -3.49 -7.34
N VAL A 540 1.86 -4.36 -7.80
CA VAL A 540 1.64 -5.82 -7.82
C VAL A 540 2.73 -6.48 -7.00
N PHE A 541 2.32 -7.10 -5.89
CA PHE A 541 3.14 -8.02 -5.12
C PHE A 541 2.77 -9.46 -5.51
N THR A 542 3.77 -10.25 -5.90
CA THR A 542 3.60 -11.67 -6.21
C THR A 542 4.53 -12.51 -5.35
N LEU A 543 3.95 -13.48 -4.65
CA LEU A 543 4.66 -14.54 -3.93
C LEU A 543 4.40 -15.88 -4.62
N ARG A 544 5.46 -16.52 -5.08
CA ARG A 544 5.44 -17.89 -5.59
C ARG A 544 5.85 -18.83 -4.48
N ILE A 545 5.12 -19.92 -4.32
CA ILE A 545 5.32 -20.90 -3.26
C ILE A 545 5.48 -22.26 -3.92
N TYR A 546 6.60 -22.92 -3.63
CA TYR A 546 6.87 -24.29 -4.07
C TYR A 546 6.98 -25.15 -2.81
N GLY A 547 6.09 -26.12 -2.66
CA GLY A 547 6.08 -27.03 -1.53
C GLY A 547 6.35 -28.47 -1.98
N VAL A 548 7.20 -29.18 -1.26
CA VAL A 548 7.48 -30.60 -1.47
C VAL A 548 7.31 -31.33 -0.14
N ASN A 549 6.51 -32.39 -0.11
CA ASN A 549 6.43 -33.29 1.02
C ASN A 549 7.28 -34.53 0.74
N GLU A 550 8.39 -34.67 1.46
CA GLU A 550 9.32 -35.79 1.24
C GLU A 550 8.75 -37.14 1.67
N SER A 551 7.79 -37.16 2.59
CA SER A 551 7.17 -38.40 3.08
C SER A 551 6.12 -38.96 2.13
N THR A 552 5.45 -38.09 1.36
CA THR A 552 4.37 -38.48 0.42
C THR A 552 4.73 -38.29 -1.04
N ASP A 553 5.93 -37.76 -1.34
CA ASP A 553 6.38 -37.36 -2.69
C ASP A 553 5.40 -36.41 -3.39
N GLN A 554 4.63 -35.64 -2.62
CA GLN A 554 3.68 -34.65 -3.14
C GLN A 554 4.38 -33.32 -3.38
N GLN A 555 4.19 -32.75 -4.56
CA GLN A 555 4.64 -31.40 -4.88
C GLN A 555 3.45 -30.48 -5.11
N VAL A 556 3.49 -29.27 -4.55
CA VAL A 556 2.47 -28.23 -4.72
C VAL A 556 3.11 -26.95 -5.22
N GLN A 557 2.41 -26.24 -6.11
CA GLN A 557 2.83 -24.94 -6.60
C GLN A 557 1.72 -23.91 -6.42
N GLY A 558 1.98 -22.93 -5.55
CA GLY A 558 1.04 -21.85 -5.21
C GLY A 558 1.51 -20.50 -5.72
N VAL A 559 0.55 -19.62 -5.97
CA VAL A 559 0.84 -18.21 -6.32
C VAL A 559 -0.12 -17.30 -5.57
N LEU A 560 0.41 -16.35 -4.82
CA LEU A 560 -0.36 -15.30 -4.14
C LEU A 560 -0.05 -13.93 -4.77
N ASN A 561 -1.05 -13.34 -5.43
CA ASN A 561 -0.99 -11.99 -5.97
C ASN A 561 -1.77 -11.04 -5.06
N LEU A 562 -1.10 -10.02 -4.54
CA LEU A 562 -1.69 -8.95 -3.72
C LEU A 562 -1.47 -7.60 -4.42
N ILE A 563 -2.55 -6.98 -4.86
CA ILE A 563 -2.50 -5.87 -5.81
C ILE A 563 -3.18 -4.60 -5.25
N ASP A 564 -2.44 -3.50 -5.19
CA ASP A 564 -2.97 -2.16 -4.87
C ASP A 564 -3.17 -1.40 -6.18
N LEU A 565 -4.42 -1.31 -6.65
CA LEU A 565 -4.73 -0.64 -7.91
C LEU A 565 -4.65 0.88 -7.77
N ALA A 566 -4.42 1.56 -8.89
CA ALA A 566 -4.52 3.01 -8.98
C ALA A 566 -5.95 3.52 -8.66
N GLY A 567 -6.07 4.82 -8.41
CA GLY A 567 -7.35 5.49 -8.16
C GLY A 567 -8.31 5.36 -9.35
N SER A 568 -9.58 5.08 -9.04
CA SER A 568 -10.65 4.92 -10.03
C SER A 568 -11.44 6.20 -10.34
N GLU A 569 -10.97 7.36 -9.88
CA GLU A 569 -11.64 8.64 -10.08
C GLU A 569 -11.70 9.08 -11.56
N ARG A 570 -12.80 9.75 -11.92
CA ARG A 570 -13.03 10.20 -13.29
C ARG A 570 -12.15 11.39 -13.67
N LEU A 571 -11.72 11.40 -14.93
CA LEU A 571 -10.97 12.50 -15.57
C LEU A 571 -11.59 13.88 -15.33
N SER A 572 -12.92 13.98 -15.37
CA SER A 572 -13.66 15.24 -15.22
C SER A 572 -13.46 15.93 -13.87
N LYS A 573 -13.13 15.19 -12.80
CA LYS A 573 -12.82 15.75 -11.48
C LYS A 573 -11.34 16.11 -11.30
N SER A 574 -10.45 15.58 -12.14
CA SER A 574 -9.00 15.75 -11.98
C SER A 574 -8.48 17.13 -12.38
N GLY A 575 -9.19 17.86 -13.26
CA GLY A 575 -8.74 19.14 -13.82
C GLY A 575 -7.41 19.06 -14.57
N SER A 576 -6.93 17.86 -14.92
CA SER A 576 -5.59 17.65 -15.48
C SER A 576 -5.49 18.07 -16.95
N THR A 577 -4.44 18.82 -17.31
CA THR A 577 -4.12 19.23 -18.69
C THR A 577 -2.77 18.66 -19.15
N GLY A 578 -2.50 18.69 -20.46
CA GLY A 578 -1.23 18.28 -21.04
C GLY A 578 -0.85 16.82 -20.76
N ASP A 579 0.39 16.58 -20.32
CA ASP A 579 0.87 15.22 -20.05
C ASP A 579 0.20 14.55 -18.84
N ARG A 580 -0.33 15.33 -17.89
CA ARG A 580 -1.14 14.79 -16.77
C ARG A 580 -2.47 14.24 -17.24
N LEU A 581 -3.03 14.80 -18.32
CA LEU A 581 -4.23 14.24 -18.95
C LEU A 581 -3.92 12.89 -19.59
N LYS A 582 -2.80 12.77 -20.32
CA LYS A 582 -2.36 11.49 -20.92
C LYS A 582 -2.10 10.42 -19.86
N GLU A 583 -1.45 10.81 -18.76
CA GLU A 583 -1.22 9.95 -17.59
C GLU A 583 -2.55 9.46 -16.99
N THR A 584 -3.47 10.38 -16.70
CA THR A 584 -4.78 10.05 -16.12
C THR A 584 -5.62 9.20 -17.08
N GLN A 585 -5.51 9.43 -18.40
CA GLN A 585 -6.12 8.59 -19.42
C GLN A 585 -5.54 7.17 -19.43
N ALA A 586 -4.22 7.01 -19.27
CA ALA A 586 -3.59 5.69 -19.21
C ALA A 586 -4.00 4.91 -17.96
N ILE A 587 -4.07 5.58 -16.79
CA ILE A 587 -4.56 4.99 -15.55
C ILE A 587 -6.00 4.52 -15.73
N ASN A 588 -6.88 5.40 -16.20
CA ASN A 588 -8.28 5.04 -16.42
C ASN A 588 -8.45 3.99 -17.52
N LYS A 589 -7.59 3.95 -18.55
CA LYS A 589 -7.60 2.90 -19.57
C LYS A 589 -7.41 1.52 -18.95
N SER A 590 -6.47 1.36 -18.02
CA SER A 590 -6.22 0.06 -17.38
C SER A 590 -7.40 -0.42 -16.52
N LEU A 591 -8.06 0.48 -15.78
CA LEU A 591 -9.24 0.16 -14.95
C LEU A 591 -10.51 -0.05 -15.80
N SER A 592 -10.70 0.72 -16.86
CA SER A 592 -11.76 0.49 -17.84
C SER A 592 -11.58 -0.84 -18.55
N SER A 593 -10.35 -1.17 -18.98
CA SER A 593 -10.05 -2.48 -19.58
C SER A 593 -10.33 -3.62 -18.61
N LEU A 594 -10.01 -3.45 -17.31
CA LEU A 594 -10.35 -4.43 -16.27
C LEU A 594 -11.87 -4.61 -16.15
N SER A 595 -12.62 -3.50 -16.23
CA SER A 595 -14.07 -3.54 -16.23
C SER A 595 -14.63 -4.27 -17.46
N ASP A 596 -14.08 -3.99 -18.64
CA ASP A 596 -14.49 -4.63 -19.90
C ASP A 596 -14.20 -6.14 -19.86
N VAL A 597 -13.05 -6.55 -19.32
CA VAL A 597 -12.69 -7.96 -19.15
C VAL A 597 -13.66 -8.67 -18.21
N ILE A 598 -13.94 -8.10 -17.04
CA ILE A 598 -14.89 -8.72 -16.08
C ILE A 598 -16.29 -8.77 -16.69
N PHE A 599 -16.68 -7.76 -17.46
CA PHE A 599 -17.98 -7.72 -18.12
C PHE A 599 -18.11 -8.78 -19.22
N ALA A 600 -17.09 -8.94 -20.06
CA ALA A 600 -17.03 -9.98 -21.07
C ALA A 600 -17.07 -11.38 -20.42
N LEU A 601 -16.36 -11.57 -19.31
CA LEU A 601 -16.40 -12.82 -18.53
C LEU A 601 -17.79 -13.09 -17.93
N ALA A 602 -18.41 -12.09 -17.29
CA ALA A 602 -19.74 -12.22 -16.70
C ALA A 602 -20.81 -12.56 -17.75
N LYS A 603 -20.66 -12.03 -18.97
CA LYS A 603 -21.52 -12.33 -20.12
C LYS A 603 -21.18 -13.62 -20.85
N LYS A 604 -20.09 -14.29 -20.48
CA LYS A 604 -19.56 -15.48 -21.17
C LYS A 604 -19.33 -15.22 -22.67
N GLU A 605 -18.80 -14.04 -23.01
CA GLU A 605 -18.43 -13.69 -24.39
C GLU A 605 -17.23 -14.54 -24.86
N ASP A 606 -17.24 -14.95 -26.13
CA ASP A 606 -16.18 -15.80 -26.72
C ASP A 606 -14.80 -15.12 -26.70
N HIS A 607 -14.77 -13.81 -26.89
CA HIS A 607 -13.54 -13.01 -26.90
C HIS A 607 -13.49 -12.08 -25.68
N VAL A 608 -12.58 -12.38 -24.75
CA VAL A 608 -12.31 -11.53 -23.58
C VAL A 608 -11.07 -10.65 -23.84
N PRO A 609 -11.16 -9.31 -23.75
CA PRO A 609 -10.12 -8.39 -24.20
C PRO A 609 -8.95 -8.20 -23.21
N PHE A 610 -8.36 -9.30 -22.71
CA PHE A 610 -7.27 -9.25 -21.74
C PHE A 610 -6.06 -8.42 -22.20
N ARG A 611 -5.81 -8.34 -23.51
CA ARG A 611 -4.66 -7.62 -24.09
C ARG A 611 -4.83 -6.09 -24.17
N ASN A 612 -6.00 -5.54 -23.83
CA ASN A 612 -6.26 -4.10 -23.92
C ASN A 612 -5.42 -3.26 -22.95
N SER A 613 -4.95 -3.86 -21.84
CA SER A 613 -4.01 -3.25 -20.92
C SER A 613 -2.98 -4.24 -20.39
N LYS A 614 -1.82 -3.74 -19.95
CA LYS A 614 -0.82 -4.57 -19.27
C LYS A 614 -1.36 -5.18 -17.97
N LEU A 615 -2.19 -4.44 -17.24
CA LEU A 615 -2.82 -4.92 -16.01
C LEU A 615 -3.71 -6.13 -16.28
N THR A 616 -4.67 -6.01 -17.20
CA THR A 616 -5.58 -7.10 -17.54
C THR A 616 -4.86 -8.31 -18.13
N TYR A 617 -3.80 -8.07 -18.90
CA TYR A 617 -3.00 -9.16 -19.44
C TYR A 617 -2.22 -9.87 -18.33
N LEU A 618 -1.62 -9.13 -17.40
CA LEU A 618 -0.95 -9.71 -16.23
C LEU A 618 -1.90 -10.58 -15.40
N LEU A 619 -3.14 -10.10 -15.20
CA LEU A 619 -4.18 -10.74 -14.40
C LEU A 619 -5.02 -11.76 -15.15
N GLN A 620 -4.72 -12.03 -16.43
CA GLN A 620 -5.50 -12.96 -17.24
C GLN A 620 -5.68 -14.33 -16.54
N PRO A 621 -4.64 -14.96 -15.97
CA PRO A 621 -4.85 -16.24 -15.28
C PRO A 621 -5.58 -16.13 -13.94
N CYS A 622 -5.58 -14.94 -13.33
CA CYS A 622 -6.31 -14.67 -12.10
C CYS A 622 -7.82 -14.52 -12.34
N LEU A 623 -8.20 -13.98 -13.50
CA LEU A 623 -9.60 -13.71 -13.87
C LEU A 623 -10.20 -14.82 -14.74
N GLY A 624 -9.37 -15.65 -15.37
CA GLY A 624 -9.77 -16.60 -16.42
C GLY A 624 -10.09 -18.03 -15.98
N GLY A 625 -10.34 -18.32 -14.70
CA GLY A 625 -10.92 -19.61 -14.28
C GLY A 625 -10.10 -20.49 -13.36
N ASP A 626 -8.79 -20.26 -13.22
CA ASP A 626 -7.90 -21.16 -12.47
C ASP A 626 -7.37 -20.54 -11.16
N SER A 627 -8.08 -19.55 -10.63
CA SER A 627 -7.62 -18.76 -9.48
C SER A 627 -8.76 -18.42 -8.55
N LYS A 628 -8.50 -18.46 -7.24
CA LYS A 628 -9.40 -17.89 -6.22
C LYS A 628 -9.19 -16.39 -6.18
N THR A 629 -10.19 -15.63 -6.61
CA THR A 629 -10.06 -14.17 -6.76
C THR A 629 -10.98 -13.42 -5.81
N LEU A 630 -10.42 -12.44 -5.11
CA LEU A 630 -11.10 -11.57 -4.16
C LEU A 630 -10.83 -10.11 -4.53
N MET A 631 -11.89 -9.32 -4.64
CA MET A 631 -11.82 -7.88 -4.81
C MET A 631 -12.18 -7.17 -3.51
N PHE A 632 -11.31 -6.28 -3.05
CA PHE A 632 -11.69 -5.24 -2.10
C PHE A 632 -12.18 -4.00 -2.86
N VAL A 633 -13.38 -3.52 -2.52
CA VAL A 633 -13.86 -2.19 -2.87
C VAL A 633 -13.73 -1.28 -1.66
N ASN A 634 -12.76 -0.36 -1.73
CA ASN A 634 -12.47 0.63 -0.69
C ASN A 634 -13.26 1.90 -0.94
N ILE A 635 -14.02 2.34 0.06
CA ILE A 635 -14.98 3.43 -0.01
C ILE A 635 -14.62 4.53 0.98
N SER A 636 -14.72 5.78 0.54
CA SER A 636 -14.59 6.96 1.39
C SER A 636 -15.95 7.38 1.96
N PRO A 637 -16.07 7.63 3.28
CA PRO A 637 -17.29 8.17 3.89
C PRO A 637 -17.49 9.67 3.62
N ASP A 638 -16.47 10.37 3.09
CA ASP A 638 -16.49 11.81 2.86
C ASP A 638 -17.61 12.23 1.88
N PRO A 639 -18.43 13.24 2.24
CA PRO A 639 -19.47 13.78 1.37
C PRO A 639 -18.99 14.16 -0.04
N SER A 640 -17.76 14.70 -0.17
CA SER A 640 -17.22 15.11 -1.48
C SER A 640 -16.94 13.92 -2.41
N SER A 641 -16.79 12.74 -1.81
CA SER A 641 -16.42 11.48 -2.43
C SER A 641 -17.63 10.60 -2.82
N ILE A 642 -18.86 10.94 -2.41
CA ILE A 642 -20.07 10.12 -2.61
C ILE A 642 -20.24 9.64 -4.06
N GLY A 643 -20.09 10.53 -5.03
CA GLY A 643 -20.28 10.17 -6.44
C GLY A 643 -19.30 9.10 -6.94
N GLU A 644 -18.06 9.12 -6.45
CA GLU A 644 -17.02 8.14 -6.80
C GLU A 644 -17.19 6.85 -5.98
N SER A 645 -17.61 6.96 -4.71
CA SER A 645 -18.04 5.84 -3.88
C SER A 645 -19.19 5.05 -4.54
N LEU A 646 -20.20 5.75 -5.07
CA LEU A 646 -21.30 5.12 -5.82
C LEU A 646 -20.82 4.42 -7.10
N CYS A 647 -19.88 5.03 -7.84
CA CYS A 647 -19.29 4.39 -9.01
C CYS A 647 -18.53 3.10 -8.64
N SER A 648 -17.76 3.14 -7.56
CA SER A 648 -17.00 2.00 -7.04
C SER A 648 -17.93 0.86 -6.59
N LEU A 649 -19.02 1.17 -5.88
CA LEU A 649 -20.03 0.20 -5.45
C LEU A 649 -20.77 -0.44 -6.63
N ARG A 650 -21.14 0.34 -7.66
CA ARG A 650 -21.75 -0.18 -8.89
C ARG A 650 -20.81 -1.06 -9.70
N PHE A 651 -19.51 -0.76 -9.68
CA PHE A 651 -18.51 -1.62 -10.30
C PHE A 651 -18.39 -2.93 -9.51
N ALA A 652 -18.17 -2.85 -8.21
CA ALA A 652 -18.04 -4.00 -7.32
C ALA A 652 -19.28 -4.92 -7.35
N SER A 653 -20.49 -4.37 -7.44
CA SER A 653 -21.72 -5.16 -7.53
C SER A 653 -21.79 -5.98 -8.82
N ARG A 654 -21.22 -5.47 -9.92
CA ARG A 654 -21.11 -6.22 -11.18
C ARG A 654 -20.04 -7.30 -11.11
N VAL A 655 -18.91 -7.00 -10.45
CA VAL A 655 -17.86 -8.00 -10.20
C VAL A 655 -18.39 -9.17 -9.36
N ASN A 656 -19.19 -8.89 -8.33
CA ASN A 656 -19.79 -9.90 -7.46
C ASN A 656 -20.75 -10.85 -8.19
N ALA A 657 -21.36 -10.37 -9.28
CA ALA A 657 -22.24 -11.16 -10.13
C ALA A 657 -21.49 -11.99 -11.20
N CYS A 658 -20.15 -11.84 -11.31
CA CYS A 658 -19.34 -12.55 -12.28
C CYS A 658 -18.96 -13.94 -11.78
N GLU A 659 -19.42 -14.98 -12.47
CA GLU A 659 -18.99 -16.36 -12.27
C GLU A 659 -17.66 -16.60 -13.00
N ILE A 660 -16.64 -17.10 -12.29
CA ILE A 660 -15.36 -17.56 -12.83
C ILE A 660 -15.34 -19.10 -12.76
N GLY A 661 -14.59 -19.75 -13.67
CA GLY A 661 -14.37 -21.20 -13.63
C GLY A 661 -13.84 -21.73 -12.27
N THR A 662 -13.99 -23.03 -12.03
CA THR A 662 -13.56 -23.66 -10.78
C THR A 662 -12.03 -23.66 -10.64
N PRO A 663 -11.47 -23.11 -9.54
CA PRO A 663 -10.01 -23.05 -9.32
C PRO A 663 -9.39 -24.46 -9.29
N ARG A 664 -8.28 -24.70 -9.99
CA ARG A 664 -7.56 -25.98 -9.93
C ARG A 664 -6.33 -25.87 -9.02
N ARG A 665 -6.03 -26.98 -8.36
CA ARG A 665 -4.84 -27.15 -7.53
C ARG A 665 -3.68 -27.64 -8.41
N GLN A 666 -2.51 -27.02 -8.34
CA GLN A 666 -1.33 -27.50 -9.05
C GLN A 666 -0.56 -28.50 -8.20
N THR A 667 -0.62 -29.77 -8.58
CA THR A 667 0.12 -30.85 -7.93
C THR A 667 0.83 -31.74 -8.94
N ASN A 668 2.10 -32.06 -8.70
CA ASN A 668 2.83 -33.08 -9.45
C ASN A 668 3.15 -34.24 -8.49
N GLY A 669 2.68 -35.45 -8.82
CA GLY A 669 3.00 -36.68 -8.10
C GLY A 669 2.76 -37.89 -9.00
N ARG A 670 3.64 -38.91 -8.95
CA ARG A 670 3.37 -40.21 -9.56
C ARG A 670 2.24 -40.87 -8.78
N SER A 671 1.15 -41.24 -9.46
CA SER A 671 0.15 -42.13 -8.86
C SER A 671 0.86 -43.43 -8.44
N ILE A 672 0.88 -43.72 -7.14
CA ILE A 672 1.22 -45.06 -6.64
C ILE A 672 0.00 -45.94 -6.87
N GLU A 673 -0.23 -46.30 -8.12
CA GLU A 673 -0.90 -47.54 -8.48
C GLU A 673 0.12 -48.37 -9.26
N SER A 674 0.20 -49.67 -8.94
CA SER A 674 1.10 -50.71 -9.47
C SER A 674 2.46 -50.91 -8.77
N ARG A 675 2.46 -51.48 -7.54
CA ARG A 675 3.57 -52.34 -7.06
C ARG A 675 3.15 -53.40 -6.02
N LEU A 676 2.07 -54.13 -6.28
CA LEU A 676 1.80 -55.40 -5.59
C LEU A 676 1.26 -56.44 -6.57
N SER A 677 2.15 -57.08 -7.32
CA SER A 677 1.95 -58.44 -7.86
C SER A 677 3.26 -58.99 -8.45
N TYR A 678 4.20 -59.31 -7.56
CA TYR A 678 5.05 -60.50 -7.72
C TYR A 678 5.14 -61.12 -6.34
N PHE A 679 4.20 -62.02 -6.05
CA PHE A 679 4.36 -63.34 -5.44
C PHE A 679 2.98 -64.01 -5.39
#